data_AF-A0A177B1U3-F1
#
_entry.id   AF-A0A177B1U3-F1
#
_cell.length_a   1.000
_cell.length_b   1.000
_cell.length_c   1.000
_cell.angle_alpha   90.00
_cell.angle_beta   90.00
_cell.angle_gamma   90.00
#
_symmetry.space_group_name_H-M   'P 1'
#
loop_
_entity.id
_entity.type
_entity.pdbx_description
1 polymer ?
#
loop_
_entity_poly.entity_id
_entity_poly.type
_entity_poly.pdbx_seq_one_letter_code
_entity_poly.pdbx_strand_id
1 'polypeptide(L)'
;MENNIIKSVPRLKVQTPICTLISLFKEVHDSRFRSLNVPHVFEAALYDTFDIEKNASVAKECITKVTKIMLDASIIDSIRSWIKFDDILLDLAEYEYDEIVAKSLKVLNRYHSSYEKLFKNIIQAQVLLTERSVQVLGNITAILPYLKNTKNTQLVTENSADLLIKMDELIGYCYLDKTFFESHLINQTMLFNQDILANIFNIMCKNVDVELMEKYENNANYFACTAYIYAYENASIENYIQLLGKFHATRILFEKCFELLKALAMKNHVVQNILFEKLEFILNIKGAEKLMAETLIEIFTGNKNACMKVRSEQIYIIMSIISTLTINCPELLKVLNACVKVEELDLPLKRNQSLVIKYFMAFRQKIAKLIDVDNDQRVNILKGDNKQEKMYLVELIDLLATCAEGENKFIESICQTIFTVDDILNILLDPDIKNYIKMPFIRFLQWVYLNTADDVISLTLENFAHDERIWKLIKLLNDDVDYMNKYSTENSESLILLFKTKEKLSNEEKVVKNTMLYFSEAFFYKTYFVPNDVENEIKLTDEFGLNLTIFETKYRKFMKCSHIKIMIMSINAILSSSNIDKKIINKFSLRTFELDNLKDSITDVRRDYADYYYNENEVNKYLNTFAINMSLAYGGLNDVKTQINYPLNNVYTKIGSNEELPLGSEFQYHVKCFTKPHQAAKLVKLL
;
A
#
# COMPACT_ATOMS: atom_id res chain seq x y z
N MET A 1 -33.91 21.78 18.89
CA MET A 1 -33.50 20.55 18.17
C MET A 1 -33.89 20.67 16.69
N GLU A 2 -33.50 21.80 16.09
CA GLU A 2 -33.55 22.12 14.66
C GLU A 2 -32.33 23.04 14.45
N ASN A 3 -31.69 22.98 13.27
CA ASN A 3 -30.46 23.67 12.87
C ASN A 3 -29.12 22.99 13.23
N ASN A 4 -28.81 21.86 12.57
CA ASN A 4 -27.42 21.55 12.26
C ASN A 4 -27.13 21.97 10.81
N ILE A 5 -26.39 23.07 10.73
CA ILE A 5 -26.06 23.85 9.55
C ILE A 5 -25.15 23.01 8.63
N ILE A 6 -25.65 22.65 7.46
CA ILE A 6 -24.83 22.30 6.30
C ILE A 6 -24.05 23.58 5.93
N LYS A 7 -22.81 23.71 6.42
CA LYS A 7 -21.90 24.76 5.95
C LYS A 7 -21.25 24.30 4.65
N SER A 8 -21.97 24.46 3.53
CA SER A 8 -21.31 24.65 2.24
C SER A 8 -20.61 26.01 2.28
N VAL A 9 -19.28 26.02 2.28
CA VAL A 9 -18.53 27.29 2.15
C VAL A 9 -18.82 27.85 0.74
N PRO A 10 -19.44 29.03 0.61
CA PRO A 10 -19.82 29.58 -0.67
C PRO A 10 -18.77 30.58 -1.16
N ARG A 11 -18.19 30.33 -2.34
CA ARG A 11 -17.92 31.41 -3.29
C ARG A 11 -18.64 31.04 -4.59
N LEU A 12 -19.71 31.80 -4.85
CA LEU A 12 -20.68 31.73 -5.96
C LEU A 12 -21.85 30.74 -5.78
N LYS A 13 -23.06 31.30 -5.72
CA LYS A 13 -24.36 30.61 -5.81
C LYS A 13 -24.55 30.02 -7.22
N VAL A 14 -23.83 28.95 -7.51
CA VAL A 14 -24.23 27.95 -8.50
C VAL A 14 -24.27 26.65 -7.70
N GLN A 15 -25.46 26.11 -7.42
CA GLN A 15 -25.54 24.76 -6.88
C GLN A 15 -24.81 23.86 -7.88
N THR A 16 -23.68 23.29 -7.50
CA THR A 16 -22.95 22.38 -8.35
C THR A 16 -23.83 21.15 -8.60
N PRO A 17 -23.77 20.52 -9.79
CA PRO A 17 -24.64 19.39 -10.15
C PRO A 17 -24.51 18.21 -9.16
N ILE A 18 -23.36 18.12 -8.48
CA ILE A 18 -23.10 17.20 -7.37
C ILE A 18 -24.07 17.44 -6.20
N CYS A 19 -24.25 18.69 -5.77
CA CYS A 19 -25.13 19.02 -4.65
C CYS A 19 -26.59 18.65 -4.93
N THR A 20 -27.06 18.88 -6.17
CA THR A 20 -28.43 18.55 -6.59
C THR A 20 -28.67 17.04 -6.64
N LEU A 21 -27.66 16.25 -7.05
CA LEU A 21 -27.78 14.79 -7.06
C LEU A 21 -27.67 14.20 -5.64
N ILE A 22 -26.87 14.80 -4.76
CA ILE A 22 -26.81 14.44 -3.34
C ILE A 22 -28.13 14.79 -2.63
N SER A 23 -28.77 15.92 -2.94
CA SER A 23 -30.10 16.23 -2.39
C SER A 23 -31.15 15.23 -2.86
N LEU A 24 -31.10 14.81 -4.12
CA LEU A 24 -31.96 13.74 -4.64
C LEU A 24 -31.72 12.42 -3.88
N PHE A 25 -30.47 12.02 -3.68
CA PHE A 25 -30.14 10.86 -2.86
C PHE A 25 -30.73 10.98 -1.45
N LYS A 26 -30.60 12.16 -0.81
CA LYS A 26 -31.16 12.40 0.52
C LYS A 26 -32.68 12.24 0.56
N GLU A 27 -33.39 12.77 -0.43
CA GLU A 27 -34.85 12.61 -0.54
C GLU A 27 -35.25 11.14 -0.70
N VAL A 28 -34.55 10.40 -1.56
CA VAL A 28 -34.79 8.97 -1.79
C VAL A 28 -34.50 8.17 -0.52
N HIS A 29 -33.36 8.42 0.11
CA HIS A 29 -32.96 7.77 1.35
C HIS A 29 -33.95 8.07 2.50
N ASP A 30 -34.32 9.34 2.72
CA ASP A 30 -35.26 9.73 3.77
C ASP A 30 -36.67 9.14 3.52
N SER A 31 -37.10 9.04 2.26
CA SER A 31 -38.41 8.48 1.92
C SER A 31 -38.55 7.01 2.31
N ARG A 32 -37.45 6.24 2.22
CA ARG A 32 -37.36 4.84 2.63
C ARG A 32 -37.55 4.68 4.15
N PHE A 33 -36.87 5.51 4.94
CA PHE A 33 -36.88 5.38 6.41
C PHE A 33 -38.06 6.08 7.09
N ARG A 34 -38.84 6.89 6.37
CA ARG A 34 -40.03 7.57 6.90
C ARG A 34 -41.36 6.85 6.67
N SER A 35 -41.37 5.59 6.22
CA SER A 35 -42.59 4.80 6.00
C SER A 35 -43.66 5.58 5.21
N LEU A 36 -43.24 6.29 4.15
CA LEU A 36 -44.21 6.96 3.27
C LEU A 36 -44.95 5.88 2.46
N ASN A 37 -46.28 6.00 2.36
CA ASN A 37 -47.18 5.03 1.71
C ASN A 37 -46.93 4.83 0.21
N VAL A 38 -45.99 5.55 -0.41
CA VAL A 38 -45.61 5.41 -1.81
C VAL A 38 -44.08 5.36 -1.91
N PRO A 39 -43.49 4.26 -2.42
CA PRO A 39 -42.04 4.15 -2.61
C PRO A 39 -41.57 5.18 -3.65
N HIS A 40 -40.43 5.81 -3.38
CA HIS A 40 -39.86 6.81 -4.29
C HIS A 40 -39.41 6.14 -5.60
N VAL A 41 -39.55 6.80 -6.75
CA VAL A 41 -39.26 6.18 -8.06
C VAL A 41 -37.83 5.63 -8.17
N PHE A 42 -36.86 6.31 -7.54
CA PHE A 42 -35.46 5.86 -7.50
C PHE A 42 -35.09 4.94 -6.33
N GLU A 43 -36.04 4.45 -5.53
CA GLU A 43 -35.72 3.59 -4.38
C GLU A 43 -34.99 2.31 -4.81
N ALA A 44 -35.36 1.73 -5.98
CA ALA A 44 -34.70 0.56 -6.54
C ALA A 44 -33.19 0.79 -6.80
N ALA A 45 -32.76 2.03 -7.05
CA ALA A 45 -31.36 2.36 -7.31
C ALA A 45 -30.48 2.33 -6.04
N LEU A 46 -31.06 2.22 -4.84
CA LEU A 46 -30.30 2.07 -3.59
C LEU A 46 -29.74 0.67 -3.37
N TYR A 47 -30.21 -0.33 -4.11
CA TYR A 47 -29.89 -1.73 -3.86
C TYR A 47 -28.89 -2.31 -4.87
N ASP A 48 -28.01 -3.19 -4.40
CA ASP A 48 -27.04 -3.90 -5.25
C ASP A 48 -27.71 -4.88 -6.25
N THR A 49 -29.00 -5.18 -6.05
CA THR A 49 -29.82 -6.02 -6.94
C THR A 49 -30.44 -5.23 -8.11
N PHE A 50 -30.08 -3.95 -8.29
CA PHE A 50 -30.62 -3.11 -9.35
C PHE A 50 -30.31 -3.71 -10.73
N ASP A 51 -31.37 -3.86 -11.52
CA ASP A 51 -31.34 -4.43 -12.87
C ASP A 51 -32.04 -3.45 -13.81
N ILE A 52 -31.34 -3.02 -14.86
CA ILE A 52 -31.82 -2.01 -15.81
C ILE A 52 -33.04 -2.55 -16.57
N GLU A 53 -33.06 -3.85 -16.91
CA GLU A 53 -34.16 -4.44 -17.68
C GLU A 53 -35.47 -4.48 -16.87
N LYS A 54 -35.36 -4.77 -15.57
CA LYS A 54 -36.51 -4.82 -14.66
C LYS A 54 -36.99 -3.43 -14.22
N ASN A 55 -36.13 -2.41 -14.32
CA ASN A 55 -36.39 -1.05 -13.84
C ASN A 55 -36.36 0.00 -14.97
N ALA A 56 -36.91 -0.32 -16.14
CA ALA A 56 -36.91 0.57 -17.30
C ALA A 56 -37.59 1.95 -17.04
N SER A 57 -38.61 2.00 -16.18
CA SER A 57 -39.26 3.25 -15.75
C SER A 57 -38.30 4.17 -14.97
N VAL A 58 -37.50 3.58 -14.07
CA VAL A 58 -36.48 4.25 -13.27
C VAL A 58 -35.38 4.80 -14.17
N ALA A 59 -34.95 4.02 -15.17
CA ALA A 59 -33.96 4.46 -16.16
C ALA A 59 -34.44 5.68 -16.97
N LYS A 60 -35.69 5.65 -17.44
CA LYS A 60 -36.28 6.77 -18.20
C LYS A 60 -36.37 8.06 -17.39
N GLU A 61 -36.77 7.96 -16.13
CA GLU A 61 -36.84 9.12 -15.24
C GLU A 61 -35.44 9.61 -14.83
N CYS A 62 -34.48 8.70 -14.65
CA CYS A 62 -33.08 9.01 -14.38
C CYS A 62 -32.47 9.82 -15.51
N ILE A 63 -32.61 9.37 -16.77
CA ILE A 63 -32.12 10.09 -17.95
C ILE A 63 -32.66 11.51 -17.96
N THR A 64 -33.96 11.69 -17.73
CA THR A 64 -34.60 13.01 -17.74
C THR A 64 -34.06 13.92 -16.65
N LYS A 65 -33.96 13.43 -15.41
CA LYS A 65 -33.50 14.23 -14.26
C LYS A 65 -32.00 14.53 -14.31
N VAL A 66 -31.15 13.55 -14.64
CA VAL A 66 -29.70 13.75 -14.73
C VAL A 66 -29.37 14.70 -15.89
N THR A 67 -30.03 14.56 -17.05
CA THR A 67 -29.86 15.50 -18.16
C THR A 67 -30.20 16.92 -17.72
N LYS A 68 -31.31 17.11 -17.01
CA LYS A 68 -31.70 18.42 -16.47
C LYS A 68 -30.66 18.98 -15.50
N ILE A 69 -30.15 18.16 -14.57
CA ILE A 69 -29.10 18.56 -13.63
C ILE A 69 -27.83 19.02 -14.35
N MET A 70 -27.44 18.36 -15.44
CA MET A 70 -26.28 18.74 -16.25
C MET A 70 -26.51 20.06 -16.99
N LEU A 71 -27.72 20.27 -17.51
CA LEU A 71 -28.12 21.49 -18.21
C LEU A 71 -28.07 22.70 -17.27
N ASP A 72 -28.74 22.58 -16.11
CA ASP A 72 -28.87 23.64 -15.10
C ASP A 72 -27.52 24.07 -14.50
N ALA A 73 -26.53 23.17 -14.50
CA ALA A 73 -25.19 23.41 -13.96
C ALA A 73 -24.23 24.13 -14.91
N SER A 74 -24.53 24.12 -16.21
CA SER A 74 -23.60 24.62 -17.21
C SER A 74 -23.88 26.10 -17.50
N ILE A 75 -22.89 26.96 -17.25
CA ILE A 75 -22.84 28.34 -17.81
C ILE A 75 -23.03 28.30 -19.35
N ILE A 76 -22.76 27.13 -19.93
CA ILE A 76 -22.85 26.79 -21.34
C ILE A 76 -24.27 26.96 -21.90
N ASP A 77 -25.37 26.89 -21.16
CA ASP A 77 -26.70 27.12 -21.76
C ASP A 77 -26.85 28.55 -22.34
N SER A 78 -26.13 29.51 -21.76
CA SER A 78 -26.00 30.88 -22.30
C SER A 78 -25.23 30.92 -23.63
N ILE A 79 -24.32 29.95 -23.83
CA ILE A 79 -23.42 29.84 -25.00
C ILE A 79 -24.01 28.88 -26.06
N ARG A 80 -24.79 27.87 -25.62
CA ARG A 80 -25.43 26.83 -26.43
C ARG A 80 -26.50 27.40 -27.34
N SER A 81 -27.15 28.48 -26.89
CA SER A 81 -28.08 29.26 -27.71
C SER A 81 -27.38 30.17 -28.72
N TRP A 82 -26.07 30.43 -28.60
CA TRP A 82 -25.38 31.45 -29.40
C TRP A 82 -24.57 30.92 -30.58
N ILE A 83 -23.79 29.84 -30.50
CA ILE A 83 -23.18 29.19 -31.69
C ILE A 83 -22.91 27.72 -31.33
N LYS A 84 -22.90 26.84 -32.34
CA LYS A 84 -22.38 25.47 -32.29
C LYS A 84 -20.97 25.43 -31.67
N PHE A 85 -20.92 25.34 -30.35
CA PHE A 85 -19.69 25.41 -29.54
C PHE A 85 -18.69 24.31 -29.94
N ASP A 86 -19.22 23.14 -30.32
CA ASP A 86 -18.44 22.01 -30.84
C ASP A 86 -17.71 22.38 -32.14
N ASP A 87 -18.37 23.10 -33.07
CA ASP A 87 -17.78 23.52 -34.34
C ASP A 87 -16.64 24.53 -34.11
N ILE A 88 -16.76 25.43 -33.12
CA ILE A 88 -15.69 26.41 -32.79
C ILE A 88 -14.47 25.69 -32.20
N LEU A 89 -14.68 24.73 -31.29
CA LEU A 89 -13.58 23.99 -30.68
C LEU A 89 -12.87 23.08 -31.69
N LEU A 90 -13.62 22.53 -32.66
CA LEU A 90 -13.05 21.77 -33.78
C LEU A 90 -12.25 22.66 -34.73
N ASP A 91 -12.73 23.87 -35.05
CA ASP A 91 -11.98 24.84 -35.85
C ASP A 91 -10.67 25.27 -35.17
N LEU A 92 -10.71 25.51 -33.85
CA LEU A 92 -9.51 25.81 -33.04
C LEU A 92 -8.54 24.62 -32.96
N ALA A 93 -9.01 23.38 -33.13
CA ALA A 93 -8.16 22.20 -33.19
C ALA A 93 -7.47 22.05 -34.57
N GLU A 94 -7.90 22.78 -35.60
CA GLU A 94 -7.28 22.77 -36.93
C GLU A 94 -6.15 23.80 -37.08
N TYR A 95 -6.03 24.74 -36.13
CA TYR A 95 -5.03 25.80 -36.10
C TYR A 95 -3.57 25.26 -36.11
N GLU A 96 -2.63 26.10 -36.57
CA GLU A 96 -1.21 25.73 -36.68
C GLU A 96 -0.45 25.72 -35.35
N TYR A 97 -1.01 26.31 -34.28
CA TYR A 97 -0.32 26.48 -33.00
C TYR A 97 -0.70 25.40 -31.97
N ASP A 98 0.29 24.60 -31.57
CA ASP A 98 0.11 23.39 -30.76
C ASP A 98 -0.57 23.62 -29.40
N GLU A 99 -0.32 24.74 -28.70
CA GLU A 99 -0.98 24.95 -27.40
C GLU A 99 -2.48 25.28 -27.55
N ILE A 100 -2.89 25.92 -28.64
CA ILE A 100 -4.32 26.20 -28.92
C ILE A 100 -5.03 24.90 -29.26
N VAL A 101 -4.40 24.03 -30.05
CA VAL A 101 -4.90 22.69 -30.35
C VAL A 101 -5.03 21.87 -29.07
N ALA A 102 -4.00 21.84 -28.22
CA ALA A 102 -4.04 21.10 -26.96
C ALA A 102 -5.12 21.62 -26.00
N LYS A 103 -5.28 22.95 -25.88
CA LYS A 103 -6.28 23.57 -25.00
C LYS A 103 -7.71 23.37 -25.53
N SER A 104 -7.94 23.49 -26.85
CA SER A 104 -9.26 23.28 -27.46
C SER A 104 -9.71 21.83 -27.32
N LEU A 105 -8.85 20.87 -27.63
CA LEU A 105 -9.11 19.43 -27.43
C LEU A 105 -9.35 19.10 -25.95
N LYS A 106 -8.60 19.72 -25.02
CA LYS A 106 -8.81 19.52 -23.58
C LYS A 106 -10.17 20.04 -23.11
N VAL A 107 -10.65 21.15 -23.65
CA VAL A 107 -11.98 21.69 -23.35
C VAL A 107 -13.07 20.80 -23.95
N LEU A 108 -12.91 20.35 -25.19
CA LEU A 108 -13.84 19.43 -25.85
C LEU A 108 -13.97 18.11 -25.09
N ASN A 109 -12.84 17.50 -24.72
CA ASN A 109 -12.84 16.26 -23.92
C ASN A 109 -13.50 16.47 -22.56
N ARG A 110 -13.21 17.61 -21.89
CA ARG A 110 -13.85 17.95 -20.61
C ARG A 110 -15.37 18.10 -20.75
N TYR A 111 -15.85 18.66 -21.86
CA TYR A 111 -17.28 18.80 -22.15
C TYR A 111 -17.95 17.42 -22.22
N HIS A 112 -17.46 16.52 -23.08
CA HIS A 112 -18.02 15.18 -23.27
C HIS A 112 -17.71 14.18 -22.14
N SER A 113 -16.78 14.49 -21.24
CA SER A 113 -16.48 13.69 -20.03
C SER A 113 -17.16 14.24 -18.77
N SER A 114 -18.00 15.28 -18.89
CA SER A 114 -18.62 15.95 -17.73
C SER A 114 -19.49 15.01 -16.92
N TYR A 115 -20.25 14.16 -17.60
CA TYR A 115 -21.10 13.15 -16.99
C TYR A 115 -20.30 12.13 -16.17
N GLU A 116 -19.30 11.50 -16.78
CA GLU A 116 -18.47 10.50 -16.12
C GLU A 116 -17.73 11.11 -14.92
N LYS A 117 -17.26 12.35 -15.08
CA LYS A 117 -16.64 13.10 -14.00
C LYS A 117 -17.61 13.41 -12.86
N LEU A 118 -18.89 13.68 -13.13
CA LEU A 118 -19.88 13.90 -12.08
C LEU A 118 -20.02 12.65 -11.21
N PHE A 119 -20.28 11.50 -11.82
CA PHE A 119 -20.51 10.27 -11.06
C PHE A 119 -19.24 9.81 -10.34
N LYS A 120 -18.06 9.95 -10.95
CA LYS A 120 -16.77 9.73 -10.26
C LYS A 120 -16.63 10.62 -9.01
N ASN A 121 -16.96 11.91 -9.12
CA ASN A 121 -16.91 12.82 -7.98
C ASN A 121 -17.94 12.49 -6.89
N ILE A 122 -19.09 11.91 -7.24
CA ILE A 122 -20.12 11.51 -6.27
C ILE A 122 -19.71 10.23 -5.54
N ILE A 123 -19.14 9.25 -6.25
CA ILE A 123 -18.59 8.03 -5.63
C ILE A 123 -17.44 8.39 -4.67
N GLN A 124 -16.70 9.46 -4.98
CA GLN A 124 -15.67 9.99 -4.09
C GLN A 124 -16.25 10.82 -2.93
N ALA A 125 -17.47 11.35 -3.05
CA ALA A 125 -18.07 12.19 -2.01
C ALA A 125 -18.40 11.38 -0.76
N GLN A 126 -18.37 12.05 0.40
CA GLN A 126 -18.68 11.44 1.69
C GLN A 126 -19.76 12.24 2.42
N VAL A 127 -20.74 11.51 2.94
CA VAL A 127 -21.73 11.97 3.91
C VAL A 127 -21.17 11.72 5.29
N LEU A 128 -21.03 12.79 6.08
CA LEU A 128 -20.57 12.74 7.46
C LEU A 128 -21.76 12.86 8.41
N LEU A 129 -21.89 11.94 9.36
CA LEU A 129 -22.98 11.91 10.34
C LEU A 129 -22.48 12.12 11.76
N THR A 130 -21.27 11.65 12.06
CA THR A 130 -20.68 11.70 13.39
C THR A 130 -20.13 13.09 13.72
N GLU A 131 -20.27 13.51 14.99
CA GLU A 131 -19.77 14.82 15.45
C GLU A 131 -18.25 14.94 15.29
N ARG A 132 -17.52 13.84 15.52
CA ARG A 132 -16.06 13.78 15.35
C ARG A 132 -15.63 14.04 13.91
N SER A 133 -16.25 13.38 12.93
CA SER A 133 -15.97 13.63 11.50
C SER A 133 -16.20 15.10 11.12
N VAL A 134 -17.28 15.71 11.62
CA VAL A 134 -17.59 17.13 11.34
C VAL A 134 -16.56 18.07 11.97
N GLN A 135 -16.11 17.80 13.20
CA GLN A 135 -15.05 18.57 13.86
C GLN A 135 -13.74 18.47 13.10
N VAL A 136 -13.34 17.26 12.70
CA VAL A 136 -12.11 17.03 11.92
C VAL A 136 -12.17 17.77 10.58
N LEU A 137 -13.32 17.77 9.88
CA LEU A 137 -13.50 18.55 8.65
C LEU A 137 -13.31 20.06 8.90
N GLY A 138 -13.86 20.57 10.00
CA GLY A 138 -13.68 21.96 10.41
C GLY A 138 -12.20 22.33 10.59
N ASN A 139 -11.43 21.46 11.25
CA ASN A 139 -10.00 21.67 11.46
C ASN A 139 -9.20 21.58 10.16
N ILE A 140 -9.46 20.55 9.33
CA ILE A 140 -8.82 20.38 8.01
C ILE A 140 -9.06 21.61 7.14
N THR A 141 -10.30 22.10 7.06
CA THR A 141 -10.65 23.28 6.25
C THR A 141 -10.01 24.57 6.77
N ALA A 142 -9.67 24.65 8.06
CA ALA A 142 -8.89 25.76 8.63
C ALA A 142 -7.39 25.66 8.29
N ILE A 143 -6.84 24.45 8.19
CA ILE A 143 -5.41 24.20 7.92
C ILE A 143 -5.06 24.35 6.43
N LEU A 144 -5.92 23.86 5.53
CA LEU A 144 -5.66 23.82 4.08
C LEU A 144 -5.30 25.16 3.41
N PRO A 145 -5.89 26.31 3.78
CA PRO A 145 -5.48 27.61 3.23
C PRO A 145 -4.02 27.94 3.52
N TYR A 146 -3.50 27.54 4.69
CA TYR A 146 -2.08 27.72 5.02
C TYR A 146 -1.20 26.90 4.09
N LEU A 147 -1.53 25.62 3.87
CA LEU A 147 -0.82 24.76 2.92
C LEU A 147 -0.84 25.32 1.50
N LYS A 148 -1.98 25.82 1.02
CA LYS A 148 -2.09 26.41 -0.32
C LYS A 148 -1.29 27.71 -0.47
N ASN A 149 -1.24 28.54 0.57
CA ASN A 149 -0.50 29.80 0.56
C ASN A 149 1.03 29.58 0.60
N THR A 150 1.51 28.43 1.07
CA THR A 150 2.93 28.09 0.96
C THR A 150 3.41 28.09 -0.49
N LYS A 151 2.54 28.01 -1.51
CA LYS A 151 2.91 28.11 -2.94
C LYS A 151 3.75 29.35 -3.27
N ASN A 152 3.45 30.50 -2.67
CA ASN A 152 3.95 31.80 -3.12
C ASN A 152 5.04 32.41 -2.22
N THR A 153 5.25 31.88 -1.01
CA THR A 153 6.24 32.40 -0.07
C THR A 153 7.56 31.67 -0.18
N GLN A 154 8.67 32.41 -0.19
CA GLN A 154 9.98 31.86 0.12
C GLN A 154 9.89 31.29 1.55
N LEU A 155 10.38 30.07 1.78
CA LEU A 155 10.36 29.42 3.09
C LEU A 155 11.22 30.24 4.07
N VAL A 156 10.57 31.13 4.84
CA VAL A 156 11.17 31.82 5.99
C VAL A 156 11.02 30.91 7.21
N THR A 157 12.08 30.78 7.99
CA THR A 157 12.26 29.80 9.09
C THR A 157 11.17 29.81 10.16
N GLU A 158 10.50 30.95 10.42
CA GLU A 158 9.40 31.03 11.38
C GLU A 158 8.08 30.44 10.84
N ASN A 159 7.76 30.67 9.57
CA ASN A 159 6.56 30.12 8.93
C ASN A 159 6.63 28.60 8.71
N SER A 160 7.84 28.01 8.70
CA SER A 160 8.01 26.57 8.60
C SER A 160 7.64 25.81 9.86
N ALA A 161 7.84 26.36 11.06
CA ALA A 161 7.51 25.67 12.30
C ALA A 161 6.00 25.45 12.46
N ASP A 162 5.21 26.49 12.22
CA ASP A 162 3.74 26.42 12.24
C ASP A 162 3.20 25.46 11.16
N LEU A 163 3.86 25.41 10.00
CA LEU A 163 3.51 24.48 8.94
C LEU A 163 3.77 23.03 9.36
N LEU A 164 4.89 22.76 10.03
CA LEU A 164 5.23 21.42 10.52
C LEU A 164 4.24 20.95 11.59
N ILE A 165 3.86 21.82 12.54
CA ILE A 165 2.84 21.50 13.56
C ILE A 165 1.51 21.15 12.89
N LYS A 166 1.08 21.94 11.90
CA LYS A 166 -0.15 21.66 11.15
C LYS A 166 -0.06 20.37 10.33
N MET A 167 1.11 20.03 9.78
CA MET A 167 1.32 18.75 9.11
C MET A 167 1.19 17.58 10.09
N ASP A 168 1.75 17.71 11.30
CA ASP A 168 1.63 16.70 12.36
C ASP A 168 0.18 16.49 12.81
N GLU A 169 -0.62 17.54 12.88
CA GLU A 169 -2.06 17.43 13.13
C GLU A 169 -2.78 16.62 12.01
N LEU A 170 -2.46 16.89 10.74
CA LEU A 170 -3.03 16.15 9.60
C LEU A 170 -2.61 14.67 9.58
N ILE A 171 -1.34 14.40 9.91
CA ILE A 171 -0.82 13.04 10.08
C ILE A 171 -1.58 12.33 11.20
N GLY A 172 -1.78 13.01 12.34
CA GLY A 172 -2.54 12.49 13.48
C GLY A 172 -3.95 12.05 13.11
N TYR A 173 -4.67 12.83 12.28
CA TYR A 173 -6.01 12.46 11.82
C TYR A 173 -6.07 11.21 10.93
N CYS A 174 -4.95 10.79 10.33
CA CYS A 174 -4.90 9.60 9.49
C CYS A 174 -4.85 8.30 10.30
N TYR A 175 -4.62 8.37 11.61
CA TYR A 175 -4.54 7.20 12.50
C TYR A 175 -5.70 7.13 13.48
N LEU A 176 -5.99 5.94 14.02
CA LEU A 176 -6.97 5.77 15.09
C LEU A 176 -6.42 6.24 16.44
N ASP A 177 -7.31 6.78 17.29
CA ASP A 177 -6.99 7.21 18.65
C ASP A 177 -6.25 6.09 19.42
N LYS A 178 -5.07 6.40 19.97
CA LYS A 178 -4.21 5.50 20.77
C LYS A 178 -3.43 4.43 19.98
N THR A 179 -3.57 4.33 18.66
CA THR A 179 -2.83 3.33 17.83
C THR A 179 -2.27 3.93 16.54
N PHE A 180 -0.95 3.94 16.38
CA PHE A 180 -0.26 4.45 15.19
C PHE A 180 -0.07 3.41 14.06
N PHE A 181 -0.66 2.22 14.19
CA PHE A 181 -0.58 1.15 13.19
C PHE A 181 -1.91 0.88 12.48
N GLU A 182 -2.94 1.67 12.82
CA GLU A 182 -4.28 1.51 12.25
C GLU A 182 -4.71 2.81 11.58
N SER A 183 -5.07 2.67 10.31
CA SER A 183 -5.52 3.74 9.44
C SER A 183 -6.96 4.15 9.75
N HIS A 184 -7.22 5.45 9.77
CA HIS A 184 -8.56 6.01 9.84
C HIS A 184 -9.09 6.34 8.43
N LEU A 185 -9.68 5.35 7.75
CA LEU A 185 -10.07 5.44 6.33
C LEU A 185 -11.00 6.62 6.01
N ILE A 186 -11.94 6.94 6.90
CA ILE A 186 -12.87 8.07 6.71
C ILE A 186 -12.08 9.39 6.64
N ASN A 187 -11.31 9.74 7.67
CA ASN A 187 -10.44 10.92 7.70
C ASN A 187 -9.45 10.98 6.54
N GLN A 188 -8.82 9.86 6.16
CA GLN A 188 -7.93 9.81 4.99
C GLN A 188 -8.68 10.20 3.70
N THR A 189 -9.89 9.68 3.52
CA THR A 189 -10.73 10.01 2.36
C THR A 189 -11.20 11.47 2.40
N MET A 190 -11.51 12.01 3.59
CA MET A 190 -11.83 13.42 3.76
C MET A 190 -10.66 14.32 3.36
N LEU A 191 -9.43 13.99 3.79
CA LEU A 191 -8.22 14.70 3.40
C LEU A 191 -7.99 14.61 1.89
N PHE A 192 -8.15 13.41 1.33
CA PHE A 192 -8.05 13.17 -0.11
C PHE A 192 -9.03 14.05 -0.91
N ASN A 193 -10.28 14.14 -0.46
CA ASN A 193 -11.33 14.96 -1.08
C ASN A 193 -11.05 16.46 -1.05
N GLN A 194 -10.12 16.92 -0.21
CA GLN A 194 -9.70 18.32 -0.12
C GLN A 194 -8.44 18.64 -0.93
N ASP A 195 -8.10 17.79 -1.90
CA ASP A 195 -6.92 17.92 -2.78
C ASP A 195 -5.59 17.95 -2.01
N ILE A 196 -5.50 17.27 -0.86
CA ILE A 196 -4.27 17.28 -0.05
C ILE A 196 -3.06 16.79 -0.85
N LEU A 197 -3.24 15.76 -1.69
CA LEU A 197 -2.16 15.21 -2.51
C LEU A 197 -1.61 16.27 -3.48
N ALA A 198 -2.49 17.03 -4.15
CA ALA A 198 -2.04 18.09 -5.04
C ALA A 198 -1.26 19.17 -4.28
N ASN A 199 -1.69 19.52 -3.06
CA ASN A 199 -0.98 20.48 -2.22
C ASN A 199 0.41 19.95 -1.83
N ILE A 200 0.52 18.70 -1.40
CA ILE A 200 1.79 18.06 -1.04
C ILE A 200 2.74 17.99 -2.25
N PHE A 201 2.26 17.50 -3.39
CA PHE A 201 3.07 17.43 -4.60
C PHE A 201 3.56 18.82 -5.04
N ASN A 202 2.72 19.86 -4.92
CA ASN A 202 3.15 21.23 -5.21
C ASN A 202 4.25 21.73 -4.25
N ILE A 203 4.22 21.32 -2.98
CA ILE A 203 5.29 21.64 -2.02
C ILE A 203 6.58 20.93 -2.42
N MET A 204 6.50 19.64 -2.80
CA MET A 204 7.66 18.85 -3.22
C MET A 204 8.21 19.26 -4.60
N CYS A 205 7.38 19.82 -5.48
CA CYS A 205 7.81 20.38 -6.77
C CYS A 205 8.64 21.66 -6.64
N LYS A 206 8.72 22.29 -5.46
CA LYS A 206 9.58 23.46 -5.28
C LYS A 206 11.03 23.01 -5.36
N ASN A 207 11.66 23.29 -6.50
CA ASN A 207 13.06 23.01 -6.78
C ASN A 207 13.95 23.34 -5.57
N VAL A 208 14.39 22.30 -4.88
CA VAL A 208 15.73 22.31 -4.29
C VAL A 208 16.65 22.22 -5.50
N ASP A 209 17.62 23.13 -5.65
CA ASP A 209 18.55 23.12 -6.78
C ASP A 209 19.23 21.75 -6.89
N VAL A 210 18.75 20.95 -7.84
CA VAL A 210 19.22 19.58 -8.09
C VAL A 210 20.69 19.58 -8.50
N GLU A 211 21.15 20.64 -9.18
CA GLU A 211 22.57 20.85 -9.51
C GLU A 211 23.46 21.07 -8.26
N LEU A 212 22.92 21.65 -7.19
CA LEU A 212 23.61 21.76 -5.91
C LEU A 212 23.63 20.41 -5.21
N MET A 213 22.51 19.67 -5.24
CA MET A 213 22.44 18.32 -4.65
C MET A 213 23.39 17.33 -5.34
N GLU A 214 23.43 17.30 -6.67
CA GLU A 214 24.26 16.37 -7.48
C GLU A 214 25.76 16.68 -7.43
N LYS A 215 26.16 17.95 -7.34
CA LYS A 215 27.58 18.32 -7.15
C LYS A 215 28.16 17.82 -5.83
N TYR A 216 27.34 17.66 -4.79
CA TYR A 216 27.78 17.33 -3.44
C TYR A 216 27.40 15.91 -2.99
N GLU A 217 26.64 15.15 -3.81
CA GLU A 217 26.08 13.83 -3.50
C GLU A 217 27.11 12.69 -3.41
N ASN A 218 28.25 12.81 -4.09
CA ASN A 218 29.23 11.71 -4.20
C ASN A 218 29.94 11.33 -2.89
N ASN A 219 29.68 12.04 -1.78
CA ASN A 219 30.22 11.68 -0.48
C ASN A 219 29.16 11.82 0.62
N ALA A 220 28.30 10.81 0.78
CA ALA A 220 27.23 10.79 1.78
C ALA A 220 27.70 10.88 3.24
N ASN A 221 28.97 10.57 3.55
CA ASN A 221 29.58 10.81 4.89
C ASN A 221 30.24 12.19 5.03
N TYR A 222 30.24 12.99 3.99
CA TYR A 222 30.99 14.23 3.91
C TYR A 222 30.04 15.44 3.86
N PHE A 223 28.72 15.30 3.71
CA PHE A 223 27.82 16.46 3.57
C PHE A 223 27.81 17.47 4.75
N ALA A 224 28.14 17.05 5.97
CA ALA A 224 28.38 17.97 7.09
C ALA A 224 29.77 18.65 7.02
N CYS A 225 30.74 18.03 6.34
CA CYS A 225 32.15 18.42 6.25
C CYS A 225 32.60 18.99 4.88
N THR A 226 31.87 18.81 3.75
CA THR A 226 32.23 19.29 2.40
C THR A 226 31.52 20.59 2.09
N ALA A 227 30.29 20.76 2.58
CA ALA A 227 29.65 22.07 2.67
C ALA A 227 30.52 23.04 3.49
N TYR A 228 31.26 22.51 4.47
CA TYR A 228 32.26 23.22 5.27
C TYR A 228 33.46 23.72 4.43
N ILE A 229 33.94 22.92 3.46
CA ILE A 229 35.13 23.26 2.64
C ILE A 229 34.78 24.28 1.54
N TYR A 230 33.64 24.11 0.85
CA TYR A 230 33.25 25.03 -0.24
C TYR A 230 32.80 26.41 0.27
N ALA A 231 32.19 26.46 1.46
CA ALA A 231 31.78 27.71 2.11
C ALA A 231 32.96 28.50 2.71
N TYR A 232 34.02 27.81 3.16
CA TYR A 232 35.25 28.45 3.63
C TYR A 232 35.95 29.25 2.53
N GLU A 233 35.77 28.84 1.26
CA GLU A 233 36.43 29.47 0.12
C GLU A 233 35.62 30.60 -0.55
N ASN A 234 34.27 30.67 -0.40
CA ASN A 234 33.45 31.51 -1.29
C ASN A 234 32.27 32.30 -0.68
N ALA A 235 31.98 32.26 0.64
CA ALA A 235 30.86 33.02 1.22
C ALA A 235 31.15 33.61 2.62
N SER A 236 30.54 34.75 2.93
CA SER A 236 30.53 35.28 4.31
C SER A 236 29.78 34.32 5.25
N ILE A 237 30.27 34.19 6.49
CA ILE A 237 29.78 33.25 7.51
C ILE A 237 28.26 33.36 7.75
N GLU A 238 27.68 34.57 7.65
CA GLU A 238 26.24 34.81 7.84
C GLU A 238 25.38 34.24 6.70
N ASN A 239 25.79 34.41 5.44
CA ASN A 239 25.06 33.85 4.29
C ASN A 239 25.08 32.32 4.32
N TYR A 240 26.17 31.72 4.80
CA TYR A 240 26.33 30.27 4.97
C TYR A 240 25.36 29.68 6.00
N ILE A 241 25.26 30.29 7.19
CA ILE A 241 24.33 29.84 8.25
C ILE A 241 22.88 29.94 7.74
N GLN A 242 22.55 30.99 7.00
CA GLN A 242 21.21 31.20 6.44
C GLN A 242 20.86 30.16 5.35
N LEU A 243 21.82 29.82 4.48
CA LEU A 243 21.65 28.76 3.47
C LEU A 243 21.50 27.38 4.10
N LEU A 244 22.38 27.00 5.04
CA LEU A 244 22.28 25.72 5.74
C LEU A 244 20.96 25.56 6.51
N GLY A 245 20.51 26.61 7.21
CA GLY A 245 19.22 26.61 7.89
C GLY A 245 18.05 26.37 6.92
N LYS A 246 18.11 26.95 5.72
CA LYS A 246 17.09 26.76 4.68
C LYS A 246 17.10 25.34 4.08
N PHE A 247 18.27 24.74 3.89
CA PHE A 247 18.40 23.34 3.44
C PHE A 247 17.88 22.34 4.48
N HIS A 248 18.21 22.56 5.76
CA HIS A 248 17.70 21.70 6.82
C HIS A 248 16.18 21.80 6.97
N ALA A 249 15.62 23.01 6.89
CA ALA A 249 14.17 23.23 6.96
C ALA A 249 13.41 22.60 5.78
N THR A 250 13.95 22.67 4.56
CA THR A 250 13.36 22.04 3.37
C THR A 250 13.38 20.52 3.45
N ARG A 251 14.47 19.94 3.96
CA ARG A 251 14.56 18.50 4.22
C ARG A 251 13.50 18.03 5.21
N ILE A 252 13.40 18.67 6.38
CA ILE A 252 12.39 18.31 7.39
C ILE A 252 10.97 18.43 6.82
N LEU A 253 10.72 19.44 5.99
CA LEU A 253 9.43 19.61 5.32
C LEU A 253 9.11 18.45 4.36
N PHE A 254 10.09 17.99 3.57
CA PHE A 254 9.91 16.83 2.69
C PHE A 254 9.73 15.53 3.48
N GLU A 255 10.47 15.35 4.57
CA GLU A 255 10.27 14.26 5.51
C GLU A 255 8.81 14.23 6.02
N LYS A 256 8.25 15.37 6.45
CA LYS A 256 6.84 15.47 6.85
C LYS A 256 5.85 15.27 5.70
N CYS A 257 6.17 15.71 4.50
CA CYS A 257 5.35 15.43 3.32
C CYS A 257 5.25 13.93 3.07
N PHE A 258 6.36 13.21 3.10
CA PHE A 258 6.36 11.74 2.96
C PHE A 258 5.67 11.04 4.11
N GLU A 259 5.83 11.50 5.36
CA GLU A 259 5.10 10.95 6.51
C GLU A 259 3.58 11.05 6.33
N LEU A 260 3.09 12.19 5.81
CA LEU A 260 1.67 12.37 5.48
C LEU A 260 1.23 11.51 4.30
N LEU A 261 2.04 11.39 3.24
CA LEU A 261 1.73 10.51 2.09
C LEU A 261 1.65 9.04 2.52
N LYS A 262 2.58 8.59 3.34
CA LYS A 262 2.59 7.26 3.97
C LYS A 262 1.31 7.04 4.77
N ALA A 263 0.96 7.99 5.64
CA ALA A 263 -0.24 7.91 6.46
C ALA A 263 -1.54 7.89 5.63
N LEU A 264 -1.59 8.60 4.50
CA LEU A 264 -2.72 8.59 3.58
C LEU A 264 -2.82 7.31 2.74
N ALA A 265 -1.69 6.68 2.40
CA ALA A 265 -1.62 5.48 1.58
C ALA A 265 -1.94 4.19 2.37
N MET A 266 -1.72 4.20 3.69
CA MET A 266 -1.91 3.03 4.54
C MET A 266 -3.33 2.45 4.40
N LYS A 267 -3.41 1.22 3.85
CA LYS A 267 -4.65 0.47 3.56
C LYS A 267 -5.67 1.20 2.68
N ASN A 268 -5.24 2.22 1.93
CA ASN A 268 -6.08 3.00 1.05
C ASN A 268 -5.66 2.83 -0.42
N HIS A 269 -6.27 1.86 -1.10
CA HIS A 269 -5.93 1.53 -2.49
C HIS A 269 -6.14 2.68 -3.48
N VAL A 270 -7.09 3.59 -3.22
CA VAL A 270 -7.32 4.76 -4.10
C VAL A 270 -6.10 5.67 -4.07
N VAL A 271 -5.63 6.01 -2.86
CA VAL A 271 -4.43 6.84 -2.70
C VAL A 271 -3.20 6.10 -3.21
N GLN A 272 -3.01 4.83 -2.86
CA GLN A 272 -1.87 4.03 -3.33
C GLN A 272 -1.76 4.04 -4.87
N ASN A 273 -2.87 3.88 -5.59
CA ASN A 273 -2.87 3.89 -7.06
C ASN A 273 -2.47 5.26 -7.65
N ILE A 274 -2.94 6.36 -7.06
CA ILE A 274 -2.58 7.71 -7.50
C ILE A 274 -1.11 8.01 -7.23
N LEU A 275 -0.58 7.56 -6.08
CA LEU A 275 0.84 7.68 -5.78
C LEU A 275 1.68 6.83 -6.74
N PHE A 276 1.22 5.63 -7.09
CA PHE A 276 1.87 4.77 -8.08
C PHE A 276 1.92 5.41 -9.48
N GLU A 277 0.86 6.10 -9.92
CA GLU A 277 0.89 6.85 -11.18
C GLU A 277 1.97 7.95 -11.19
N LYS A 278 2.33 8.48 -10.02
CA LYS A 278 3.39 9.48 -9.83
C LYS A 278 4.71 8.90 -9.31
N LEU A 279 4.90 7.59 -9.44
CA LEU A 279 6.06 6.89 -8.86
C LEU A 279 7.40 7.48 -9.32
N GLU A 280 7.55 7.79 -10.62
CA GLU A 280 8.80 8.37 -11.15
C GLU A 280 9.10 9.76 -10.57
N PHE A 281 8.06 10.58 -10.36
CA PHE A 281 8.22 11.86 -9.68
C PHE A 281 8.69 11.66 -8.24
N ILE A 282 8.09 10.71 -7.51
CA ILE A 282 8.46 10.39 -6.13
C ILE A 282 9.92 9.93 -6.05
N LEU A 283 10.35 9.04 -6.96
CA LEU A 283 11.72 8.51 -7.00
C LEU A 283 12.79 9.58 -7.32
N ASN A 284 12.40 10.69 -7.94
CA ASN A 284 13.31 11.79 -8.26
C ASN A 284 13.50 12.80 -7.11
N ILE A 285 12.75 12.68 -6.01
CA ILE A 285 12.88 13.58 -4.86
C ILE A 285 14.08 13.14 -4.01
N LYS A 286 15.01 14.07 -3.78
CA LYS A 286 16.20 13.86 -2.93
C LYS A 286 16.06 14.54 -1.57
N GLY A 287 16.75 14.02 -0.56
CA GLY A 287 16.86 14.58 0.78
C GLY A 287 15.97 13.95 1.86
N ALA A 288 15.04 13.06 1.50
CA ALA A 288 14.16 12.34 2.43
C ALA A 288 14.03 10.85 2.06
N GLU A 289 15.13 10.24 1.64
CA GLU A 289 15.19 8.92 1.00
C GLU A 289 14.58 7.81 1.86
N LYS A 290 14.80 7.87 3.17
CA LYS A 290 14.24 6.91 4.12
C LYS A 290 12.70 6.95 4.15
N LEU A 291 12.12 8.14 4.34
CA LEU A 291 10.65 8.27 4.41
C LEU A 291 10.00 8.11 3.03
N MET A 292 10.71 8.47 1.96
CA MET A 292 10.34 8.10 0.60
C MET A 292 10.24 6.57 0.48
N ALA A 293 11.27 5.82 0.88
CA ALA A 293 11.24 4.36 0.85
C ALA A 293 10.09 3.79 1.69
N GLU A 294 9.87 4.30 2.90
CA GLU A 294 8.73 3.90 3.74
C GLU A 294 7.37 4.19 3.07
N THR A 295 7.24 5.31 2.35
CA THR A 295 6.03 5.63 1.58
C THR A 295 5.85 4.67 0.40
N LEU A 296 6.94 4.35 -0.31
CA LEU A 296 6.93 3.40 -1.43
C LEU A 296 6.54 1.99 -0.97
N ILE A 297 7.00 1.55 0.20
CA ILE A 297 6.55 0.27 0.80
C ILE A 297 5.02 0.30 0.92
N GLU A 298 4.44 1.33 1.53
CA GLU A 298 2.98 1.44 1.68
C GLU A 298 2.22 1.52 0.35
N ILE A 299 2.82 2.02 -0.73
CA ILE A 299 2.19 2.04 -2.07
C ILE A 299 1.98 0.62 -2.61
N PHE A 300 2.95 -0.27 -2.36
CA PHE A 300 2.95 -1.64 -2.88
C PHE A 300 2.32 -2.65 -1.92
N THR A 301 2.42 -2.43 -0.60
CA THR A 301 1.83 -3.31 0.42
C THR A 301 0.33 -3.45 0.24
N GLY A 302 -0.14 -4.69 0.05
CA GLY A 302 -1.55 -5.01 -0.19
C GLY A 302 -2.09 -4.57 -1.57
N ASN A 303 -1.31 -3.86 -2.38
CA ASN A 303 -1.77 -3.34 -3.67
C ASN A 303 -1.34 -4.23 -4.85
N LYS A 304 -2.12 -5.28 -5.08
CA LYS A 304 -1.92 -6.18 -6.24
C LYS A 304 -1.85 -5.43 -7.57
N ASN A 305 -2.67 -4.40 -7.75
CA ASN A 305 -2.71 -3.63 -9.01
C ASN A 305 -1.42 -2.86 -9.26
N ALA A 306 -0.88 -2.19 -8.23
CA ALA A 306 0.41 -1.50 -8.34
C ALA A 306 1.52 -2.51 -8.66
N CYS A 307 1.64 -3.60 -7.89
CA CYS A 307 2.70 -4.60 -8.09
C CYS A 307 2.67 -5.26 -9.48
N MET A 308 1.46 -5.53 -10.03
CA MET A 308 1.32 -6.07 -11.39
C MET A 308 1.65 -5.03 -12.48
N LYS A 309 1.42 -3.73 -12.24
CA LYS A 309 1.66 -2.65 -13.20
C LYS A 309 3.08 -2.09 -13.19
N VAL A 310 3.91 -2.43 -12.19
CA VAL A 310 5.31 -1.98 -12.10
C VAL A 310 6.05 -2.24 -13.43
N ARG A 311 6.75 -1.24 -13.94
CA ARG A 311 7.55 -1.37 -15.16
C ARG A 311 8.99 -1.79 -14.88
N SER A 312 9.66 -2.35 -15.89
CA SER A 312 11.06 -2.78 -15.77
C SER A 312 11.99 -1.60 -15.46
N GLU A 313 11.71 -0.44 -16.06
CA GLU A 313 12.46 0.81 -15.86
C GLU A 313 12.34 1.30 -14.41
N GLN A 314 11.18 1.14 -13.78
CA GLN A 314 10.96 1.55 -12.40
C GLN A 314 11.77 0.70 -11.42
N ILE A 315 11.82 -0.63 -11.63
CA ILE A 315 12.67 -1.53 -10.84
C ILE A 315 14.15 -1.18 -11.03
N TYR A 316 14.56 -0.87 -12.28
CA TYR A 316 15.92 -0.43 -12.57
C TYR A 316 16.29 0.86 -11.82
N ILE A 317 15.41 1.88 -11.82
CA ILE A 317 15.65 3.14 -11.10
C ILE A 317 15.79 2.88 -9.59
N ILE A 318 14.88 2.10 -8.99
CA ILE A 318 14.97 1.74 -7.56
C ILE A 318 16.31 1.04 -7.27
N MET A 319 16.71 0.08 -8.11
CA MET A 319 17.99 -0.63 -7.97
C MET A 319 19.20 0.31 -8.13
N SER A 320 19.14 1.27 -9.05
CA SER A 320 20.18 2.28 -9.23
C SER A 320 20.33 3.15 -7.98
N ILE A 321 19.23 3.59 -7.36
CA ILE A 321 19.25 4.36 -6.11
C ILE A 321 19.85 3.52 -4.97
N ILE A 322 19.46 2.24 -4.86
CA ILE A 322 20.06 1.30 -3.88
C ILE A 322 21.57 1.17 -4.09
N SER A 323 22.04 1.13 -5.35
CA SER A 323 23.47 1.02 -5.66
C SER A 323 24.28 2.25 -5.24
N THR A 324 23.63 3.41 -5.14
CA THR A 324 24.25 4.67 -4.72
C THR A 324 24.21 4.83 -3.20
N LEU A 325 23.05 4.59 -2.57
CA LEU A 325 22.85 4.81 -1.13
C LEU A 325 23.35 3.65 -0.27
N THR A 326 23.17 2.41 -0.74
CA THR A 326 23.56 1.17 -0.05
C THR A 326 23.14 1.16 1.43
N ILE A 327 24.12 1.16 2.34
CA ILE A 327 23.98 1.09 3.80
C ILE A 327 23.21 2.30 4.37
N ASN A 328 23.19 3.43 3.67
CA ASN A 328 22.54 4.66 4.15
C ASN A 328 21.00 4.58 4.11
N CYS A 329 20.41 3.72 3.27
CA CYS A 329 18.96 3.55 3.16
C CYS A 329 18.58 2.09 2.86
N PRO A 330 18.69 1.19 3.86
CA PRO A 330 18.30 -0.22 3.70
C PRO A 330 16.79 -0.40 3.43
N GLU A 331 15.96 0.58 3.79
CA GLU A 331 14.51 0.54 3.57
C GLU A 331 14.13 0.41 2.07
N LEU A 332 14.99 0.82 1.14
CA LEU A 332 14.75 0.62 -0.29
C LEU A 332 14.73 -0.86 -0.71
N LEU A 333 15.42 -1.73 0.02
CA LEU A 333 15.35 -3.18 -0.22
C LEU A 333 13.95 -3.71 0.13
N LYS A 334 13.30 -3.13 1.15
CA LYS A 334 11.90 -3.45 1.49
C LYS A 334 10.92 -3.04 0.41
N VAL A 335 11.20 -1.94 -0.30
CA VAL A 335 10.39 -1.52 -1.46
C VAL A 335 10.42 -2.61 -2.53
N LEU A 336 11.60 -3.15 -2.83
CA LEU A 336 11.74 -4.26 -3.79
C LEU A 336 11.02 -5.51 -3.28
N ASN A 337 11.11 -5.83 -1.98
CA ASN A 337 10.35 -6.93 -1.37
C ASN A 337 8.83 -6.78 -1.61
N ALA A 338 8.27 -5.61 -1.32
CA ALA A 338 6.85 -5.33 -1.57
C ALA A 338 6.47 -5.37 -3.07
N CYS A 339 7.42 -5.13 -3.97
CA CYS A 339 7.21 -5.25 -5.41
C CYS A 339 7.21 -6.71 -5.91
N VAL A 340 7.97 -7.61 -5.28
CA VAL A 340 8.14 -8.99 -5.76
C VAL A 340 7.10 -9.96 -5.18
N LYS A 341 6.48 -9.63 -4.05
CA LYS A 341 5.43 -10.46 -3.42
C LYS A 341 4.31 -9.58 -2.88
N VAL A 342 3.06 -9.97 -3.14
CA VAL A 342 1.89 -9.37 -2.50
C VAL A 342 1.61 -10.12 -1.20
N GLU A 343 2.13 -9.62 -0.08
CA GLU A 343 2.08 -10.30 1.23
C GLU A 343 0.68 -10.74 1.66
N GLU A 344 -0.33 -9.88 1.51
CA GLU A 344 -1.71 -10.17 1.92
C GLU A 344 -2.35 -11.35 1.15
N LEU A 345 -1.89 -11.58 -0.08
CA LEU A 345 -2.37 -12.65 -0.95
C LEU A 345 -1.40 -13.84 -1.01
N ASP A 346 -0.29 -13.77 -0.27
CA ASP A 346 0.81 -14.73 -0.34
C ASP A 346 1.24 -15.04 -1.78
N LEU A 347 1.23 -14.01 -2.64
CA LEU A 347 1.36 -14.16 -4.09
C LEU A 347 2.74 -13.70 -4.58
N PRO A 348 3.68 -14.62 -4.87
CA PRO A 348 4.97 -14.28 -5.49
C PRO A 348 4.78 -13.91 -6.97
N LEU A 349 5.42 -12.83 -7.40
CA LEU A 349 5.36 -12.30 -8.76
C LEU A 349 6.63 -12.65 -9.53
N LYS A 350 6.67 -13.84 -10.16
CA LYS A 350 7.84 -14.39 -10.88
C LYS A 350 8.53 -13.41 -11.84
N ARG A 351 7.74 -12.60 -12.55
CA ARG A 351 8.27 -11.56 -13.46
C ARG A 351 9.09 -10.52 -12.68
N ASN A 352 8.54 -9.99 -11.59
CA ASN A 352 9.17 -8.95 -10.79
C ASN A 352 10.41 -9.52 -10.07
N GLN A 353 10.32 -10.73 -9.51
CA GLN A 353 11.46 -11.45 -8.91
C GLN A 353 12.62 -11.57 -9.91
N SER A 354 12.33 -12.02 -11.14
CA SER A 354 13.34 -12.17 -12.19
C SER A 354 14.00 -10.84 -12.59
N LEU A 355 13.22 -9.76 -12.67
CA LEU A 355 13.74 -8.41 -12.96
C LEU A 355 14.63 -7.89 -11.83
N VAL A 356 14.24 -8.09 -10.56
CA VAL A 356 15.04 -7.71 -9.41
C VAL A 356 16.38 -8.45 -9.42
N ILE A 357 16.39 -9.76 -9.64
CA ILE A 357 17.64 -10.55 -9.70
C ILE A 357 18.52 -10.16 -10.88
N LYS A 358 17.93 -9.91 -12.06
CA LYS A 358 18.66 -9.40 -13.23
C LYS A 358 19.39 -8.09 -12.91
N TYR A 359 18.72 -7.12 -12.30
CA TYR A 359 19.32 -5.83 -11.99
C TYR A 359 20.25 -5.88 -10.77
N PHE A 360 19.96 -6.73 -9.78
CA PHE A 360 20.90 -7.04 -8.70
C PHE A 360 22.25 -7.51 -9.26
N MET A 361 22.24 -8.42 -10.24
CA MET A 361 23.46 -8.87 -10.91
C MET A 361 24.17 -7.77 -11.68
N ALA A 362 23.42 -6.88 -12.35
CA ALA A 362 24.00 -5.74 -13.05
C ALA A 362 24.73 -4.75 -12.10
N PHE A 363 24.22 -4.57 -10.87
CA PHE A 363 24.79 -3.66 -9.87
C PHE A 363 25.56 -4.37 -8.75
N ARG A 364 25.88 -5.67 -8.90
CA ARG A 364 26.42 -6.54 -7.85
C ARG A 364 27.64 -5.94 -7.15
N GLN A 365 28.58 -5.39 -7.92
CA GLN A 365 29.81 -4.79 -7.39
C GLN A 365 29.58 -3.70 -6.33
N LYS A 366 28.43 -3.00 -6.37
CA LYS A 366 28.07 -1.96 -5.40
C LYS A 366 27.16 -2.48 -4.28
N ILE A 367 26.18 -3.30 -4.64
CA ILE A 367 25.09 -3.73 -3.74
C ILE A 367 25.52 -4.91 -2.87
N ALA A 368 26.28 -5.87 -3.42
CA ALA A 368 26.65 -7.09 -2.72
C ALA A 368 27.92 -6.94 -1.86
N LYS A 369 28.40 -5.72 -1.60
CA LYS A 369 29.65 -5.49 -0.84
C LYS A 369 29.69 -6.16 0.53
N LEU A 370 28.56 -6.25 1.24
CA LEU A 370 28.48 -6.91 2.55
C LEU A 370 28.22 -8.42 2.45
N ILE A 371 27.85 -8.91 1.28
CA ILE A 371 27.59 -10.33 1.01
C ILE A 371 28.82 -11.03 0.46
N ASP A 372 29.58 -10.35 -0.42
CA ASP A 372 30.77 -10.88 -1.09
C ASP A 372 32.02 -10.92 -0.19
N VAL A 373 31.88 -10.63 1.11
CA VAL A 373 32.94 -10.82 2.11
C VAL A 373 32.92 -12.23 2.69
N ASP A 374 34.06 -12.64 3.26
CA ASP A 374 34.22 -13.93 3.91
C ASP A 374 33.19 -14.15 5.03
N ASN A 375 32.83 -15.41 5.28
CA ASN A 375 31.77 -15.74 6.24
C ASN A 375 32.08 -15.23 7.66
N ASP A 376 33.33 -15.30 8.11
CA ASP A 376 33.75 -14.76 9.41
C ASP A 376 33.52 -13.24 9.51
N GLN A 377 33.76 -12.51 8.42
CA GLN A 377 33.47 -11.07 8.39
C GLN A 377 31.97 -10.80 8.41
N ARG A 378 31.16 -11.60 7.71
CA ARG A 378 29.70 -11.52 7.78
C ARG A 378 29.20 -11.74 9.20
N VAL A 379 29.66 -12.81 9.86
CA VAL A 379 29.32 -13.09 11.26
C VAL A 379 29.73 -11.93 12.17
N ASN A 380 30.91 -11.34 11.97
CA ASN A 380 31.35 -10.16 12.72
C ASN A 380 30.45 -8.93 12.50
N ILE A 381 29.95 -8.70 11.28
CA ILE A 381 28.98 -7.62 10.99
C ILE A 381 27.64 -7.89 11.71
N LEU A 382 27.18 -9.14 11.69
CA LEU A 382 25.93 -9.54 12.34
C LEU A 382 26.01 -9.43 13.88
N LYS A 383 27.19 -9.70 14.46
CA LYS A 383 27.47 -9.53 15.89
C LYS A 383 27.75 -8.07 16.27
N GLY A 384 28.40 -7.31 15.40
CA GLY A 384 28.87 -5.96 15.66
C GLY A 384 27.76 -4.94 15.93
N ASP A 385 28.15 -3.77 16.43
CA ASP A 385 27.21 -2.72 16.83
C ASP A 385 26.73 -1.82 15.67
N ASN A 386 27.31 -1.95 14.48
CA ASN A 386 26.91 -1.16 13.32
C ASN A 386 25.51 -1.56 12.82
N LYS A 387 24.50 -0.83 13.30
CA LYS A 387 23.10 -1.10 13.02
C LYS A 387 22.74 -1.00 11.54
N GLN A 388 23.35 -0.09 10.79
CA GLN A 388 22.99 0.13 9.38
C GLN A 388 23.53 -0.98 8.48
N GLU A 389 24.78 -1.38 8.65
CA GLU A 389 25.37 -2.52 7.91
C GLU A 389 24.59 -3.80 8.18
N LYS A 390 24.29 -4.05 9.46
CA LYS A 390 23.49 -5.19 9.90
C LYS A 390 22.11 -5.19 9.26
N MET A 391 21.41 -4.05 9.32
CA MET A 391 20.08 -3.92 8.72
C MET A 391 20.15 -4.13 7.21
N TYR A 392 21.10 -3.51 6.52
CA TYR A 392 21.27 -3.68 5.08
C TYR A 392 21.51 -5.14 4.68
N LEU A 393 22.40 -5.84 5.38
CA LEU A 393 22.69 -7.25 5.12
C LEU A 393 21.46 -8.13 5.33
N VAL A 394 20.74 -7.94 6.45
CA VAL A 394 19.52 -8.69 6.78
C VAL A 394 18.44 -8.48 5.71
N GLU A 395 18.16 -7.22 5.34
CA GLU A 395 17.13 -6.89 4.34
C GLU A 395 17.50 -7.37 2.93
N LEU A 396 18.80 -7.39 2.59
CA LEU A 396 19.25 -7.88 1.29
C LEU A 396 19.09 -9.40 1.17
N ILE A 397 19.41 -10.13 2.25
CA ILE A 397 19.20 -11.58 2.30
C ILE A 397 17.71 -11.91 2.27
N ASP A 398 16.89 -11.10 2.95
CA ASP A 398 15.44 -11.26 2.94
C ASP A 398 14.85 -11.05 1.54
N LEU A 399 15.38 -10.07 0.78
CA LEU A 399 15.03 -9.86 -0.61
C LEU A 399 15.38 -11.05 -1.51
N LEU A 400 16.58 -11.61 -1.34
CA LEU A 400 16.99 -12.80 -2.09
C LEU A 400 16.12 -14.01 -1.77
N ALA A 401 15.80 -14.23 -0.50
CA ALA A 401 14.91 -15.31 -0.07
C ALA A 401 13.50 -15.13 -0.65
N THR A 402 12.93 -13.92 -0.59
CA THR A 402 11.61 -13.60 -1.17
C THR A 402 11.60 -13.71 -2.70
N CYS A 403 12.74 -13.50 -3.37
CA CYS A 403 12.86 -13.74 -4.81
C CYS A 403 12.93 -15.22 -5.18
N ALA A 404 13.50 -16.06 -4.33
CA ALA A 404 13.56 -17.52 -4.53
C ALA A 404 12.21 -18.21 -4.25
N GLU A 405 11.36 -17.58 -3.45
CA GLU A 405 10.02 -18.08 -3.12
C GLU A 405 9.15 -18.30 -4.39
N GLY A 406 8.50 -19.47 -4.49
CA GLY A 406 7.65 -19.84 -5.62
C GLY A 406 8.31 -20.71 -6.70
N GLU A 407 9.39 -21.43 -6.34
CA GLU A 407 10.07 -22.44 -7.18
C GLU A 407 10.61 -21.83 -8.49
N ASN A 408 11.62 -20.98 -8.35
CA ASN A 408 12.30 -20.36 -9.49
C ASN A 408 13.76 -20.79 -9.53
N LYS A 409 14.01 -21.92 -10.21
CA LYS A 409 15.33 -22.57 -10.34
C LYS A 409 16.45 -21.62 -10.77
N PHE A 410 16.16 -20.63 -11.62
CA PHE A 410 17.16 -19.65 -12.05
C PHE A 410 17.61 -18.76 -10.89
N ILE A 411 16.68 -18.31 -10.07
CA ILE A 411 16.97 -17.48 -8.90
C ILE A 411 17.62 -18.32 -7.80
N GLU A 412 17.14 -19.54 -7.57
CA GLU A 412 17.74 -20.49 -6.63
C GLU A 412 19.22 -20.73 -6.97
N SER A 413 19.54 -21.08 -8.21
CA SER A 413 20.93 -21.30 -8.66
C SER A 413 21.81 -20.07 -8.44
N ILE A 414 21.30 -18.87 -8.72
CA ILE A 414 22.00 -17.63 -8.42
C ILE A 414 22.26 -17.49 -6.91
N CYS A 415 21.24 -17.67 -6.08
CA CYS A 415 21.36 -17.58 -4.62
C CYS A 415 22.36 -18.61 -4.06
N GLN A 416 22.42 -19.82 -4.62
CA GLN A 416 23.37 -20.86 -4.24
C GLN A 416 24.83 -20.48 -4.54
N THR A 417 25.09 -19.61 -5.52
CA THR A 417 26.44 -19.05 -5.74
C THR A 417 26.84 -18.00 -4.70
N ILE A 418 25.88 -17.48 -3.93
CA ILE A 418 26.09 -16.40 -2.97
C ILE A 418 26.37 -16.96 -1.56
N PHE A 419 25.51 -17.85 -1.09
CA PHE A 419 25.65 -18.47 0.23
C PHE A 419 25.62 -19.97 0.08
N THR A 420 26.60 -20.68 0.65
CA THR A 420 26.55 -22.13 0.81
C THR A 420 25.64 -22.52 1.98
N VAL A 421 25.24 -23.79 2.04
CA VAL A 421 24.49 -24.33 3.19
C VAL A 421 25.29 -24.20 4.48
N ASP A 422 26.60 -24.48 4.44
CA ASP A 422 27.48 -24.37 5.59
C ASP A 422 27.55 -22.93 6.11
N ASP A 423 27.57 -21.94 5.21
CA ASP A 423 27.58 -20.54 5.59
C ASP A 423 26.33 -20.14 6.39
N ILE A 424 25.17 -20.61 5.94
CA ILE A 424 23.89 -20.33 6.57
C ILE A 424 23.81 -21.03 7.93
N LEU A 425 24.20 -22.30 8.00
CA LEU A 425 24.17 -23.06 9.25
C LEU A 425 25.11 -22.48 10.31
N ASN A 426 26.29 -22.00 9.92
CA ASN A 426 27.20 -21.32 10.85
C ASN A 426 26.55 -20.09 11.49
N ILE A 427 25.78 -19.31 10.72
CA ILE A 427 25.05 -18.14 11.22
C ILE A 427 23.86 -18.54 12.09
N LEU A 428 23.11 -19.57 11.69
CA LEU A 428 21.93 -20.04 12.44
C LEU A 428 22.29 -20.67 13.79
N LEU A 429 23.42 -21.39 13.85
CA LEU A 429 23.90 -22.07 15.05
C LEU A 429 24.65 -21.15 16.02
N ASP A 430 25.04 -19.94 15.59
CA ASP A 430 25.78 -19.02 16.45
C ASP A 430 24.87 -18.46 17.57
N PRO A 431 25.19 -18.67 18.86
CA PRO A 431 24.35 -18.24 19.97
C PRO A 431 24.41 -16.72 20.21
N ASP A 432 25.44 -16.01 19.73
CA ASP A 432 25.58 -14.57 19.93
C ASP A 432 24.71 -13.76 18.94
N ILE A 433 24.28 -14.39 17.84
CA ILE A 433 23.41 -13.78 16.84
C ILE A 433 21.95 -13.88 17.33
N LYS A 434 21.30 -12.73 17.46
CA LYS A 434 19.91 -12.64 17.96
C LYS A 434 18.92 -13.24 16.95
N ASN A 435 17.88 -13.91 17.45
CA ASN A 435 16.91 -14.64 16.64
C ASN A 435 16.25 -13.81 15.53
N TYR A 436 15.86 -12.56 15.78
CA TYR A 436 15.26 -11.71 14.74
C TYR A 436 16.21 -11.41 13.55
N ILE A 437 17.52 -11.56 13.72
CA ILE A 437 18.52 -11.42 12.64
C ILE A 437 18.59 -12.71 11.82
N LYS A 438 18.38 -13.87 12.45
CA LYS A 438 18.41 -15.19 11.83
C LYS A 438 17.23 -15.44 10.89
N MET A 439 16.17 -14.62 10.98
CA MET A 439 14.95 -14.75 10.20
C MET A 439 15.18 -14.90 8.68
N PRO A 440 15.86 -13.95 8.00
CA PRO A 440 16.06 -14.06 6.56
C PRO A 440 16.93 -15.25 6.16
N PHE A 441 17.86 -15.67 7.03
CA PHE A 441 18.74 -16.82 6.78
C PHE A 441 17.96 -18.14 6.79
N ILE A 442 16.98 -18.29 7.68
CA ILE A 442 16.07 -19.44 7.65
C ILE A 442 15.23 -19.42 6.38
N ARG A 443 14.62 -18.28 6.05
CA ARG A 443 13.83 -18.15 4.81
C ARG A 443 14.69 -18.47 3.58
N PHE A 444 15.94 -18.02 3.57
CA PHE A 444 16.88 -18.31 2.50
C PHE A 444 17.17 -19.81 2.42
N LEU A 445 17.51 -20.47 3.54
CA LEU A 445 17.71 -21.92 3.58
C LEU A 445 16.47 -22.66 3.04
N GLN A 446 15.28 -22.25 3.47
CA GLN A 446 14.01 -22.84 3.05
C GLN A 446 13.81 -22.70 1.53
N TRP A 447 13.81 -21.48 0.99
CA TRP A 447 13.41 -21.26 -0.39
C TRP A 447 14.51 -21.56 -1.42
N VAL A 448 15.78 -21.51 -1.04
CA VAL A 448 16.91 -21.72 -1.95
C VAL A 448 17.39 -23.17 -1.96
N TYR A 449 17.28 -23.88 -0.84
CA TYR A 449 17.82 -25.23 -0.70
C TYR A 449 16.75 -26.30 -0.47
N LEU A 450 15.73 -26.01 0.35
CA LEU A 450 14.83 -27.06 0.86
C LEU A 450 13.50 -27.20 0.14
N ASN A 451 12.95 -26.11 -0.38
CA ASN A 451 11.71 -26.10 -1.15
C ASN A 451 12.00 -26.01 -2.65
N THR A 452 12.93 -26.83 -3.13
CA THR A 452 13.36 -26.90 -4.52
C THR A 452 12.62 -28.03 -5.25
N ALA A 453 12.24 -27.80 -6.51
CA ALA A 453 11.33 -28.67 -7.26
C ALA A 453 11.93 -30.01 -7.78
N ASP A 454 13.07 -30.47 -7.27
CA ASP A 454 13.74 -31.69 -7.73
C ASP A 454 13.65 -32.85 -6.73
N ASP A 455 13.01 -33.95 -7.14
CA ASP A 455 13.07 -35.27 -6.49
C ASP A 455 14.52 -35.83 -6.43
N VAL A 456 15.46 -35.26 -7.18
CA VAL A 456 16.87 -35.70 -7.25
C VAL A 456 17.71 -35.20 -6.06
N ILE A 457 17.24 -34.16 -5.36
CA ILE A 457 17.82 -33.73 -4.07
C ILE A 457 17.26 -34.58 -2.92
N SER A 458 16.31 -35.51 -3.13
CA SER A 458 15.84 -36.44 -2.08
C SER A 458 16.99 -37.15 -1.34
N LEU A 459 18.07 -37.52 -2.04
CA LEU A 459 19.27 -38.11 -1.44
C LEU A 459 20.15 -37.10 -0.68
N THR A 460 20.14 -35.83 -1.09
CA THR A 460 20.84 -34.75 -0.37
C THR A 460 20.01 -34.28 0.83
N LEU A 461 18.67 -34.30 0.73
CA LEU A 461 17.71 -34.06 1.81
C LEU A 461 17.76 -35.17 2.85
N GLU A 462 17.92 -36.44 2.48
CA GLU A 462 18.18 -37.54 3.44
C GLU A 462 19.51 -37.34 4.19
N ASN A 463 20.59 -37.02 3.48
CA ASN A 463 21.89 -36.74 4.13
C ASN A 463 21.87 -35.44 4.95
N PHE A 464 21.12 -34.43 4.50
CA PHE A 464 20.88 -33.21 5.24
C PHE A 464 20.05 -33.55 6.50
N ALA A 465 19.01 -34.39 6.39
CA ALA A 465 18.06 -34.75 7.47
C ALA A 465 18.72 -35.32 8.71
N HIS A 466 19.88 -35.91 8.53
CA HIS A 466 20.68 -36.47 9.62
C HIS A 466 21.98 -35.70 9.86
N ASP A 467 22.13 -34.49 9.32
CA ASP A 467 23.21 -33.58 9.69
C ASP A 467 23.04 -33.16 11.15
N GLU A 468 24.04 -33.47 11.99
CA GLU A 468 24.07 -33.13 13.41
C GLU A 468 23.80 -31.64 13.66
N ARG A 469 24.18 -30.78 12.72
CA ARG A 469 23.98 -29.33 12.77
C ARG A 469 22.50 -28.95 12.70
N ILE A 470 21.69 -29.68 11.94
CA ILE A 470 20.26 -29.42 11.84
C ILE A 470 19.54 -29.81 13.13
N TRP A 471 19.92 -30.94 13.73
CA TRP A 471 19.39 -31.34 15.03
C TRP A 471 19.83 -30.41 16.16
N LYS A 472 21.05 -29.84 16.09
CA LYS A 472 21.46 -28.73 16.97
C LYS A 472 20.59 -27.49 16.78
N LEU A 473 20.25 -27.13 15.55
CA LEU A 473 19.35 -26.02 15.27
C LEU A 473 17.95 -26.27 15.84
N ILE A 474 17.38 -27.47 15.61
CA ILE A 474 16.08 -27.88 16.18
C ILE A 474 16.11 -27.79 17.71
N LYS A 475 17.20 -28.21 18.34
CA LYS A 475 17.38 -28.10 19.78
C LYS A 475 17.36 -26.64 20.26
N LEU A 476 18.12 -25.75 19.62
CA LEU A 476 18.13 -24.32 19.96
C LEU A 476 16.72 -23.70 19.82
N LEU A 477 15.99 -24.06 18.77
CA LEU A 477 14.62 -23.61 18.57
C LEU A 477 13.68 -24.14 19.65
N ASN A 478 13.82 -25.41 20.05
CA ASN A 478 13.04 -25.98 21.13
C ASN A 478 13.33 -25.28 22.47
N ASP A 479 14.59 -25.02 22.77
CA ASP A 479 15.00 -24.30 23.98
C ASP A 479 14.40 -22.88 24.02
N ASP A 480 14.37 -22.18 22.87
CA ASP A 480 13.72 -20.88 22.73
C ASP A 480 12.20 -20.94 22.96
N VAL A 481 11.52 -21.95 22.39
CA VAL A 481 10.07 -22.14 22.57
C VAL A 481 9.73 -22.51 24.03
N ASP A 482 10.53 -23.36 24.67
CA ASP A 482 10.37 -23.71 26.08
C ASP A 482 10.55 -22.49 26.99
N TYR A 483 11.58 -21.67 26.74
CA TYR A 483 11.78 -20.41 27.45
C TYR A 483 10.57 -19.48 27.31
N MET A 484 10.05 -19.31 26.08
CA MET A 484 8.83 -18.52 25.82
C MET A 484 7.61 -19.08 26.57
N ASN A 485 7.44 -20.41 26.58
CA ASN A 485 6.36 -21.06 27.30
C ASN A 485 6.43 -20.83 28.81
N LYS A 486 7.62 -20.90 29.40
CA LYS A 486 7.86 -20.61 30.83
C LYS A 486 7.61 -19.15 31.16
N TYR A 487 8.14 -18.24 30.34
CA TYR A 487 7.91 -16.80 30.49
C TYR A 487 6.41 -16.47 30.47
N SER A 488 5.65 -17.09 29.56
CA SER A 488 4.20 -16.88 29.47
C SER A 488 3.42 -17.38 30.69
N THR A 489 3.88 -18.42 31.38
CA THR A 489 3.23 -18.92 32.60
C THR A 489 3.52 -18.04 33.81
N GLU A 490 4.69 -17.43 33.85
CA GLU A 490 5.11 -16.55 34.96
C GLU A 490 4.57 -15.12 34.82
N ASN A 491 4.38 -14.64 33.58
CA ASN A 491 4.04 -13.24 33.27
C ASN A 491 2.78 -13.09 32.40
N SER A 492 1.66 -13.72 32.78
CA SER A 492 0.44 -13.73 31.97
C SER A 492 -0.20 -12.35 31.75
N GLU A 493 -0.10 -11.44 32.73
CA GLU A 493 -0.65 -10.08 32.62
C GLU A 493 0.26 -9.16 31.77
N SER A 494 1.58 -9.29 31.92
CA SER A 494 2.57 -8.51 31.16
C SER A 494 2.55 -8.83 29.67
N LEU A 495 2.20 -10.05 29.27
CA LEU A 495 2.05 -10.42 27.85
C LEU A 495 0.96 -9.59 27.13
N ILE A 496 -0.16 -9.32 27.81
CA ILE A 496 -1.23 -8.51 27.23
C ILE A 496 -0.74 -7.06 27.03
N LEU A 497 0.03 -6.52 27.97
CA LEU A 497 0.61 -5.18 27.89
C LEU A 497 1.66 -5.10 26.77
N LEU A 498 2.59 -6.07 26.71
CA LEU A 498 3.72 -6.17 25.78
C LEU A 498 3.32 -6.14 24.29
N PHE A 499 2.17 -6.74 23.97
CA PHE A 499 1.64 -6.78 22.60
C PHE A 499 0.58 -5.72 22.31
N LYS A 500 0.06 -4.98 23.31
CA LYS A 500 -0.96 -3.93 23.11
C LYS A 500 -0.46 -2.49 23.23
N THR A 501 0.58 -2.20 24.00
CA THR A 501 1.05 -0.81 24.24
C THR A 501 2.47 -0.57 23.75
N LYS A 502 2.78 0.70 23.49
CA LYS A 502 4.10 1.19 23.03
C LYS A 502 4.95 1.69 24.21
N GLU A 503 4.84 1.05 25.38
CA GLU A 503 5.68 1.38 26.52
C GLU A 503 7.14 0.98 26.26
N LYS A 504 8.08 1.55 27.03
CA LYS A 504 9.49 1.17 26.95
C LYS A 504 9.63 -0.27 27.44
N LEU A 505 9.64 -1.21 26.50
CA LEU A 505 9.87 -2.63 26.76
C LEU A 505 11.22 -2.83 27.45
N SER A 506 11.24 -3.68 28.47
CA SER A 506 12.46 -4.21 29.07
C SER A 506 13.28 -4.99 28.03
N ASN A 507 14.54 -5.28 28.32
CA ASN A 507 15.37 -6.05 27.38
C ASN A 507 14.83 -7.48 27.20
N GLU A 508 14.31 -8.11 28.25
CA GLU A 508 13.70 -9.44 28.19
C GLU A 508 12.41 -9.44 27.37
N GLU A 509 11.56 -8.43 27.56
CA GLU A 509 10.32 -8.27 26.80
C GLU A 509 10.57 -8.07 25.30
N LYS A 510 11.64 -7.35 24.94
CA LYS A 510 12.08 -7.22 23.53
C LYS A 510 12.54 -8.54 22.95
N VAL A 511 13.28 -9.34 23.72
CA VAL A 511 13.75 -10.66 23.29
C VAL A 511 12.56 -11.58 23.05
N VAL A 512 11.59 -11.62 23.98
CA VAL A 512 10.36 -12.41 23.86
C VAL A 512 9.55 -11.99 22.63
N LYS A 513 9.34 -10.68 22.43
CA LYS A 513 8.61 -10.15 21.26
C LYS A 513 9.28 -10.50 19.94
N ASN A 514 10.59 -10.31 19.85
CA ASN A 514 11.37 -10.56 18.65
C ASN A 514 11.49 -12.05 18.32
N THR A 515 11.61 -12.89 19.35
CA THR A 515 11.63 -14.35 19.21
C THR A 515 10.26 -14.87 18.77
N MET A 516 9.18 -14.29 19.30
CA MET A 516 7.82 -14.60 18.83
C MET A 516 7.61 -14.23 17.36
N LEU A 517 8.09 -13.06 16.92
CA LEU A 517 8.06 -12.68 15.50
C LEU A 517 8.87 -13.65 14.64
N TYR A 518 10.06 -14.03 15.13
CA TYR A 518 10.92 -15.00 14.47
C TYR A 518 10.19 -16.32 14.26
N PHE A 519 9.59 -16.91 15.30
CA PHE A 519 8.77 -18.10 15.11
C PHE A 519 7.60 -17.82 14.16
N SER A 520 6.88 -16.70 14.31
CA SER A 520 5.68 -16.41 13.53
C SER A 520 5.86 -16.43 12.00
N GLU A 521 7.07 -16.16 11.51
CA GLU A 521 7.44 -16.10 10.09
C GLU A 521 8.43 -17.21 9.68
N ALA A 522 9.21 -17.77 10.62
CA ALA A 522 10.06 -18.93 10.39
C ALA A 522 9.30 -20.20 10.73
N PHE A 523 8.59 -20.76 9.76
CA PHE A 523 7.85 -22.00 10.01
C PHE A 523 8.14 -23.09 8.98
N PHE A 524 9.23 -23.80 9.29
CA PHE A 524 9.51 -25.25 9.30
C PHE A 524 8.40 -26.22 8.85
N TYR A 525 8.78 -27.46 8.53
CA TYR A 525 8.98 -27.94 7.16
C TYR A 525 7.94 -29.03 6.91
N LYS A 526 7.24 -28.99 5.77
CA LYS A 526 6.41 -30.13 5.31
C LYS A 526 7.25 -31.32 4.84
N THR A 527 8.57 -31.14 4.74
CA THR A 527 9.44 -31.97 3.88
C THR A 527 10.56 -32.71 4.62
N TYR A 528 10.72 -32.58 5.95
CA TYR A 528 12.02 -32.91 6.56
C TYR A 528 12.06 -33.55 7.95
N PHE A 529 10.98 -33.48 8.74
CA PHE A 529 10.96 -34.24 10.00
C PHE A 529 10.69 -35.71 9.71
N VAL A 530 11.75 -36.44 9.35
CA VAL A 530 11.79 -37.90 9.31
C VAL A 530 12.77 -38.33 10.41
N PRO A 531 12.33 -38.51 11.66
CA PRO A 531 13.21 -39.05 12.67
C PRO A 531 13.66 -40.44 12.21
N ASN A 532 14.97 -40.68 12.19
CA ASN A 532 15.48 -42.04 12.12
C ASN A 532 15.24 -42.74 13.47
N ASP A 533 15.44 -44.05 13.54
CA ASP A 533 15.36 -44.86 14.77
C ASP A 533 16.40 -44.47 15.86
N VAL A 534 16.98 -43.26 15.80
CA VAL A 534 17.88 -42.68 16.80
C VAL A 534 17.06 -42.13 17.96
N GLU A 535 17.20 -42.75 19.14
CA GLU A 535 16.40 -42.45 20.33
C GLU A 535 16.40 -40.97 20.75
N ASN A 536 17.50 -40.24 20.51
CA ASN A 536 17.61 -38.82 20.86
C ASN A 536 16.84 -37.89 19.91
N GLU A 537 16.77 -38.23 18.62
CA GLU A 537 16.05 -37.45 17.60
C GLU A 537 14.53 -37.55 17.84
N ILE A 538 14.07 -38.76 18.16
CA ILE A 538 12.66 -39.03 18.51
C ILE A 538 12.26 -38.23 19.75
N LYS A 539 13.07 -38.28 20.82
CA LYS A 539 12.80 -37.53 22.05
C LYS A 539 12.72 -36.02 21.82
N LEU A 540 13.67 -35.46 21.05
CA LEU A 540 13.68 -34.04 20.73
C LEU A 540 12.47 -33.64 19.86
N THR A 541 12.07 -34.50 18.92
CA THR A 541 10.89 -34.29 18.07
C THR A 541 9.60 -34.30 18.90
N ASP A 542 9.48 -35.24 19.84
CA ASP A 542 8.33 -35.32 20.75
C ASP A 542 8.26 -34.08 21.66
N GLU A 543 9.39 -33.68 22.25
CA GLU A 543 9.48 -32.51 23.13
C GLU A 543 9.14 -31.22 22.36
N PHE A 544 9.73 -31.03 21.18
CA PHE A 544 9.50 -29.86 20.35
C PHE A 544 8.05 -29.76 19.87
N GLY A 545 7.46 -30.88 19.45
CA GLY A 545 6.04 -30.95 19.09
C GLY A 545 5.13 -30.52 20.24
N LEU A 546 5.38 -31.01 21.46
CA LEU A 546 4.61 -30.61 22.64
C LEU A 546 4.79 -29.12 22.97
N ASN A 547 6.03 -28.63 23.00
CA ASN A 547 6.33 -27.24 23.30
C ASN A 547 5.68 -26.29 22.30
N LEU A 548 5.67 -26.64 21.01
CA LEU A 548 4.99 -25.85 19.99
C LEU A 548 3.46 -25.85 20.17
N THR A 549 2.84 -26.97 20.57
CA THR A 549 1.39 -26.97 20.85
C THR A 549 1.03 -26.07 22.03
N ILE A 550 1.88 -26.00 23.06
CA ILE A 550 1.69 -25.10 24.20
C ILE A 550 1.88 -23.65 23.76
N PHE A 551 2.93 -23.38 22.98
CA PHE A 551 3.24 -22.06 22.45
C PHE A 551 2.09 -21.52 21.60
N GLU A 552 1.59 -22.34 20.67
CA GLU A 552 0.41 -22.08 19.86
C GLU A 552 -0.77 -21.64 20.74
N THR A 553 -1.12 -22.41 21.77
CA THR A 553 -2.27 -22.07 22.63
C THR A 553 -2.11 -20.76 23.41
N LYS A 554 -0.89 -20.43 23.85
CA LYS A 554 -0.62 -19.23 24.66
C LYS A 554 -0.53 -17.98 23.79
N TYR A 555 0.10 -18.08 22.63
CA TYR A 555 0.44 -16.93 21.79
C TYR A 555 -0.50 -16.71 20.60
N ARG A 556 -1.44 -17.63 20.31
CA ARG A 556 -2.44 -17.53 19.23
C ARG A 556 -3.11 -16.16 19.15
N LYS A 557 -3.47 -15.55 20.28
CA LYS A 557 -4.19 -14.25 20.34
C LYS A 557 -3.38 -13.06 19.83
N PHE A 558 -2.05 -13.20 19.76
CA PHE A 558 -1.10 -12.15 19.39
C PHE A 558 -0.51 -12.33 17.98
N MET A 559 -0.86 -13.42 17.28
CA MET A 559 -0.41 -13.70 15.91
C MET A 559 -1.45 -13.27 14.88
N LYS A 560 -1.00 -12.97 13.66
CA LYS A 560 -1.89 -12.78 12.50
C LYS A 560 -2.49 -14.13 12.08
N CYS A 561 -3.73 -14.14 11.58
CA CYS A 561 -4.37 -15.35 11.04
C CYS A 561 -3.53 -16.14 10.04
N SER A 562 -2.78 -15.46 9.15
CA SER A 562 -1.87 -16.11 8.20
C SER A 562 -0.76 -16.90 8.92
N HIS A 563 -0.15 -16.31 9.94
CA HIS A 563 0.93 -16.94 10.71
C HIS A 563 0.39 -18.10 11.55
N ILE A 564 -0.83 -17.98 12.10
CA ILE A 564 -1.49 -19.07 12.83
C ILE A 564 -1.72 -20.27 11.91
N LYS A 565 -2.19 -20.05 10.68
CA LYS A 565 -2.43 -21.12 9.70
C LYS A 565 -1.14 -21.87 9.37
N ILE A 566 -0.07 -21.14 9.09
CA ILE A 566 1.25 -21.72 8.79
C ILE A 566 1.77 -22.50 10.00
N MET A 567 1.72 -21.91 11.19
CA MET A 567 2.15 -22.56 12.44
C MET A 567 1.39 -23.87 12.70
N ILE A 568 0.07 -23.90 12.53
CA ILE A 568 -0.71 -25.13 12.71
C ILE A 568 -0.32 -26.19 11.68
N MET A 569 -0.06 -25.80 10.43
CA MET A 569 0.42 -26.73 9.40
C MET A 569 1.79 -27.33 9.77
N SER A 570 2.71 -26.50 10.26
CA SER A 570 4.04 -26.92 10.72
C SER A 570 3.98 -27.84 11.93
N ILE A 571 3.13 -27.51 12.92
CA ILE A 571 2.93 -28.35 14.11
C ILE A 571 2.32 -29.69 13.71
N ASN A 572 1.32 -29.72 12.82
CA ASN A 572 0.75 -30.97 12.34
C ASN A 572 1.80 -31.84 11.62
N ALA A 573 2.73 -31.25 10.87
CA ALA A 573 3.83 -31.99 10.25
C ALA A 573 4.74 -32.65 11.31
N ILE A 574 5.19 -31.89 12.32
CA ILE A 574 6.05 -32.40 13.41
C ILE A 574 5.31 -33.45 14.26
N LEU A 575 4.04 -33.22 14.58
CA LEU A 575 3.22 -34.17 15.33
C LEU A 575 2.93 -35.45 14.55
N SER A 576 2.87 -35.39 13.21
CA SER A 576 2.67 -36.60 12.39
C SER A 576 3.91 -37.51 12.38
N SER A 577 5.10 -36.95 12.61
CA SER A 577 6.37 -37.67 12.74
C SER A 577 6.73 -38.06 14.18
N SER A 578 5.93 -37.65 15.18
CA SER A 578 6.23 -37.87 16.59
C SER A 578 5.53 -39.12 17.15
N ASN A 579 6.02 -39.67 18.26
CA ASN A 579 5.44 -40.83 18.94
C ASN A 579 4.38 -40.44 20.00
N ILE A 580 3.89 -39.20 19.95
CA ILE A 580 2.94 -38.64 20.91
C ILE A 580 1.55 -39.32 20.77
N ASP A 581 0.80 -39.41 21.88
CA ASP A 581 -0.56 -39.97 21.89
C ASP A 581 -1.45 -39.35 20.79
N LYS A 582 -2.03 -40.23 19.95
CA LYS A 582 -2.95 -39.90 18.86
C LYS A 582 -4.14 -39.03 19.32
N LYS A 583 -4.50 -39.03 20.61
CA LYS A 583 -5.51 -38.13 21.17
C LYS A 583 -5.10 -36.65 21.14
N ILE A 584 -3.84 -36.35 21.43
CA ILE A 584 -3.30 -34.97 21.40
C ILE A 584 -3.24 -34.50 19.95
N ILE A 585 -2.79 -35.38 19.06
CA ILE A 585 -2.74 -35.15 17.60
C ILE A 585 -4.16 -34.82 17.09
N ASN A 586 -5.14 -35.69 17.35
CA ASN A 586 -6.52 -35.46 16.92
C ASN A 586 -7.15 -34.20 17.51
N LYS A 587 -6.89 -33.89 18.79
CA LYS A 587 -7.37 -32.66 19.45
C LYS A 587 -6.77 -31.39 18.82
N PHE A 588 -5.49 -31.43 18.45
CA PHE A 588 -4.84 -30.33 17.76
C PHE A 588 -5.31 -30.21 16.31
N SER A 589 -5.44 -31.32 15.58
CA SER A 589 -5.96 -31.34 14.22
C SER A 589 -7.40 -30.82 14.13
N LEU A 590 -8.25 -31.05 15.15
CA LEU A 590 -9.59 -30.46 15.23
C LEU A 590 -9.59 -28.93 15.36
N ARG A 591 -8.60 -28.34 16.04
CA ARG A 591 -8.44 -26.86 16.13
C ARG A 591 -8.06 -26.22 14.81
N THR A 592 -7.58 -27.00 13.84
CA THR A 592 -7.39 -26.58 12.44
C THR A 592 -8.73 -26.30 11.77
N PHE A 593 -9.82 -26.96 12.18
CA PHE A 593 -11.16 -26.71 11.62
C PHE A 593 -11.88 -25.53 12.29
N GLU A 594 -11.48 -25.14 13.50
CA GLU A 594 -12.00 -23.94 14.19
C GLU A 594 -11.36 -22.62 13.70
N LEU A 595 -10.41 -22.69 12.75
CA LEU A 595 -9.69 -21.53 12.19
C LEU A 595 -10.62 -20.49 11.56
N ASP A 596 -11.75 -20.90 10.99
CA ASP A 596 -12.73 -20.00 10.37
C ASP A 596 -13.41 -19.06 11.39
N ASN A 597 -13.27 -19.32 12.69
CA ASN A 597 -13.88 -18.55 13.77
C ASN A 597 -12.88 -17.75 14.64
N LEU A 598 -11.58 -17.76 14.32
CA LEU A 598 -10.60 -17.00 15.09
C LEU A 598 -10.70 -15.50 14.79
N LYS A 599 -10.89 -14.71 15.85
CA LYS A 599 -11.00 -13.26 15.82
C LYS A 599 -9.78 -12.65 16.52
N ASP A 600 -8.94 -11.93 15.78
CA ASP A 600 -7.71 -11.28 16.27
C ASP A 600 -7.99 -10.28 17.41
N SER A 601 -7.15 -10.15 18.43
CA SER A 601 -7.34 -9.12 19.49
C SER A 601 -7.14 -7.67 19.01
N ILE A 602 -6.49 -7.48 17.85
CA ILE A 602 -6.38 -6.20 17.12
C ILE A 602 -7.76 -5.76 16.59
N THR A 603 -8.73 -6.68 16.55
CA THR A 603 -10.11 -6.38 16.14
C THR A 603 -10.88 -5.56 17.17
N ASP A 604 -10.51 -5.46 18.45
CA ASP A 604 -11.36 -4.72 19.39
C ASP A 604 -11.40 -3.21 19.06
N VAL A 605 -10.25 -2.56 18.82
CA VAL A 605 -10.21 -1.15 18.41
C VAL A 605 -10.83 -0.95 17.02
N ARG A 606 -10.59 -1.87 16.08
CA ARG A 606 -11.23 -1.83 14.76
C ARG A 606 -12.74 -2.07 14.82
N ARG A 607 -13.22 -2.88 15.75
CA ARG A 607 -14.63 -3.18 15.97
C ARG A 607 -15.29 -1.97 16.60
N ASP A 608 -14.71 -1.38 17.64
CA ASP A 608 -15.20 -0.14 18.24
C ASP A 608 -15.27 0.98 17.19
N TYR A 609 -14.26 1.08 16.31
CA TYR A 609 -14.28 1.97 15.15
C TYR A 609 -15.41 1.62 14.17
N ALA A 610 -15.52 0.36 13.75
CA ALA A 610 -16.52 -0.10 12.80
C ALA A 610 -17.94 0.10 13.32
N ASP A 611 -18.17 -0.13 14.62
CA ASP A 611 -19.44 0.05 15.31
C ASP A 611 -19.79 1.54 15.42
N TYR A 612 -18.83 2.39 15.82
CA TYR A 612 -19.05 3.84 15.94
C TYR A 612 -19.38 4.49 14.59
N TYR A 613 -18.67 4.11 13.53
CA TYR A 613 -18.87 4.64 12.18
C TYR A 613 -19.82 3.80 11.32
N TYR A 614 -20.50 2.79 11.87
CA TYR A 614 -21.34 1.85 11.12
C TYR A 614 -22.38 2.58 10.26
N ASN A 615 -23.16 3.48 10.89
CA ASN A 615 -24.20 4.24 10.20
C ASN A 615 -23.63 5.16 9.10
N GLU A 616 -22.46 5.77 9.35
CA GLU A 616 -21.81 6.65 8.37
C GLU A 616 -21.30 5.86 7.17
N ASN A 617 -20.71 4.69 7.40
CA ASN A 617 -20.26 3.77 6.34
C ASN A 617 -21.43 3.21 5.53
N GLU A 618 -22.52 2.82 6.19
CA GLU A 618 -23.73 2.31 5.52
C GLU A 618 -24.34 3.38 4.59
N VAL A 619 -24.52 4.61 5.07
CA VAL A 619 -25.07 5.70 4.23
C VAL A 619 -24.16 6.01 3.04
N ASN A 620 -22.83 6.02 3.24
CA ASN A 620 -21.88 6.20 2.15
C ASN A 620 -21.90 5.04 1.15
N LYS A 621 -22.10 3.80 1.62
CA LYS A 621 -22.31 2.64 0.75
C LYS A 621 -23.57 2.80 -0.10
N TYR A 622 -24.68 3.22 0.50
CA TYR A 622 -25.91 3.51 -0.25
C TYR A 622 -25.71 4.64 -1.27
N LEU A 623 -24.96 5.70 -0.94
CA LEU A 623 -24.63 6.76 -1.88
C LEU A 623 -23.82 6.23 -3.07
N ASN A 624 -22.83 5.37 -2.81
CA ASN A 624 -22.00 4.77 -3.86
C ASN A 624 -22.81 3.83 -4.76
N THR A 625 -23.61 2.94 -4.17
CA THR A 625 -24.53 2.06 -4.93
C THR A 625 -25.51 2.89 -5.74
N PHE A 626 -26.09 3.94 -5.16
CA PHE A 626 -26.98 4.86 -5.86
C PHE A 626 -26.28 5.56 -7.03
N ALA A 627 -25.07 6.08 -6.84
CA ALA A 627 -24.31 6.74 -7.89
C ALA A 627 -23.97 5.79 -9.03
N ILE A 628 -23.53 4.56 -8.73
CA ILE A 628 -23.23 3.52 -9.73
C ILE A 628 -24.50 3.14 -10.50
N ASN A 629 -25.61 2.90 -9.81
CA ASN A 629 -26.87 2.51 -10.43
C ASN A 629 -27.50 3.63 -11.25
N MET A 630 -27.39 4.88 -10.81
CA MET A 630 -27.81 6.06 -11.58
C MET A 630 -26.89 6.28 -12.79
N SER A 631 -25.60 5.97 -12.66
CA SER A 631 -24.68 5.99 -13.79
C SER A 631 -25.09 4.94 -14.84
N LEU A 632 -25.32 3.70 -14.41
CA LEU A 632 -25.85 2.61 -15.24
C LEU A 632 -27.16 3.01 -15.94
N ALA A 633 -28.11 3.55 -15.18
CA ALA A 633 -29.41 3.93 -15.68
C ALA A 633 -29.37 5.04 -16.74
N TYR A 634 -28.40 5.96 -16.66
CA TYR A 634 -28.20 6.99 -17.68
C TYR A 634 -27.40 6.49 -18.88
N GLY A 635 -26.37 5.66 -18.68
CA GLY A 635 -25.56 5.09 -19.76
C GLY A 635 -26.29 4.01 -20.58
N GLY A 636 -27.27 3.35 -19.98
CA GLY A 636 -28.02 2.26 -20.61
C GLY A 636 -27.32 0.90 -20.49
N LEU A 637 -27.83 -0.10 -21.21
CA LEU A 637 -27.20 -1.43 -21.25
C LEU A 637 -25.84 -1.37 -21.95
N ASN A 638 -24.90 -2.20 -21.48
CA ASN A 638 -23.59 -2.37 -22.11
C ASN A 638 -23.68 -3.34 -23.30
N ASP A 639 -24.49 -2.99 -24.31
CA ASP A 639 -24.65 -3.76 -25.54
C ASP A 639 -24.40 -2.87 -26.78
N VAL A 640 -23.99 -3.52 -27.87
CA VAL A 640 -23.64 -2.84 -29.13
C VAL A 640 -24.83 -2.05 -29.67
N LYS A 641 -26.05 -2.58 -29.50
CA LYS A 641 -27.27 -1.91 -29.91
C LYS A 641 -27.53 -0.61 -29.17
N THR A 642 -27.42 -0.58 -27.84
CA THR A 642 -27.64 0.67 -27.08
C THR A 642 -26.51 1.66 -27.27
N GLN A 643 -25.27 1.18 -27.47
CA GLN A 643 -24.10 2.05 -27.58
C GLN A 643 -23.88 2.64 -28.98
N ILE A 644 -23.99 1.85 -30.05
CA ILE A 644 -23.67 2.32 -31.43
C ILE A 644 -24.87 2.26 -32.39
N ASN A 645 -26.08 1.97 -31.90
CA ASN A 645 -27.29 1.77 -32.73
C ASN A 645 -27.12 0.71 -33.84
N TYR A 646 -26.14 -0.19 -33.70
CA TYR A 646 -25.94 -1.30 -34.61
C TYR A 646 -26.75 -2.51 -34.14
N PRO A 647 -27.44 -3.26 -35.01
CA PRO A 647 -28.34 -4.34 -34.61
C PRO A 647 -27.58 -5.61 -34.18
N LEU A 648 -26.82 -5.52 -33.08
CA LEU A 648 -26.14 -6.60 -32.39
C LEU A 648 -26.52 -6.55 -30.91
N ASN A 649 -27.18 -7.60 -30.41
CA ASN A 649 -27.60 -7.71 -29.00
C ASN A 649 -26.57 -8.45 -28.14
N ASN A 650 -25.29 -8.46 -28.53
CA ASN A 650 -24.25 -9.08 -27.72
C ASN A 650 -24.06 -8.23 -26.46
N VAL A 651 -24.26 -8.85 -25.30
CA VAL A 651 -23.99 -8.25 -24.00
C VAL A 651 -22.49 -8.27 -23.79
N TYR A 652 -21.87 -7.10 -23.65
CA TYR A 652 -20.48 -6.99 -23.23
C TYR A 652 -20.44 -6.88 -21.70
N THR A 653 -19.35 -7.35 -21.09
CA THR A 653 -19.19 -7.66 -19.66
C THR A 653 -19.59 -6.53 -18.69
N LYS A 654 -19.71 -6.85 -17.39
CA LYS A 654 -20.03 -5.88 -16.32
C LYS A 654 -19.12 -4.63 -16.37
N ILE A 655 -19.66 -3.46 -16.00
CA ILE A 655 -18.90 -2.20 -15.84
C ILE A 655 -17.61 -2.44 -15.05
N GLY A 656 -16.49 -1.91 -15.53
CA GLY A 656 -15.15 -2.04 -14.95
C GLY A 656 -14.37 -3.28 -15.38
N SER A 657 -14.83 -4.00 -16.42
CA SER A 657 -14.16 -5.19 -16.97
C SER A 657 -13.35 -4.86 -18.22
N ASN A 658 -12.44 -5.76 -18.59
CA ASN A 658 -11.51 -5.55 -19.72
C ASN A 658 -12.20 -5.45 -21.10
N GLU A 659 -13.46 -5.84 -21.23
CA GLU A 659 -14.25 -5.79 -22.47
C GLU A 659 -15.43 -4.77 -22.38
N GLU A 660 -15.36 -3.83 -21.43
CA GLU A 660 -16.38 -2.79 -21.29
C GLU A 660 -16.40 -1.85 -22.52
N LEU A 661 -17.59 -1.65 -23.12
CA LEU A 661 -17.78 -0.61 -24.12
C LEU A 661 -17.99 0.74 -23.42
N PRO A 662 -17.51 1.85 -23.99
CA PRO A 662 -17.73 3.18 -23.42
C PRO A 662 -19.22 3.52 -23.43
N LEU A 663 -19.81 3.61 -22.23
CA LEU A 663 -21.27 3.56 -21.98
C LEU A 663 -22.06 4.84 -22.30
N GLY A 664 -21.50 5.76 -23.08
CA GLY A 664 -22.04 7.11 -23.21
C GLY A 664 -22.42 7.47 -24.64
N SER A 665 -23.66 7.92 -24.84
CA SER A 665 -24.03 8.69 -26.04
C SER A 665 -23.09 9.89 -26.24
N GLU A 666 -22.65 10.53 -25.14
CA GLU A 666 -21.65 11.61 -25.12
C GLU A 666 -20.30 11.19 -25.69
N PHE A 667 -19.81 9.98 -25.37
CA PHE A 667 -18.57 9.44 -25.95
C PHE A 667 -18.73 9.20 -27.45
N GLN A 668 -19.88 8.68 -27.89
CA GLN A 668 -20.16 8.49 -29.31
C GLN A 668 -20.26 9.81 -30.06
N TYR A 669 -20.83 10.86 -29.45
CA TYR A 669 -20.78 12.22 -29.99
C TYR A 669 -19.34 12.72 -30.09
N HIS A 670 -18.53 12.55 -29.04
CA HIS A 670 -17.12 12.91 -29.04
C HIS A 670 -16.35 12.19 -30.16
N VAL A 671 -16.52 10.88 -30.34
CA VAL A 671 -15.88 10.12 -31.43
C VAL A 671 -16.35 10.60 -32.80
N LYS A 672 -17.65 10.86 -32.98
CA LYS A 672 -18.20 11.39 -34.23
C LYS A 672 -17.57 12.72 -34.63
N CYS A 673 -17.21 13.58 -33.67
CA CYS A 673 -16.49 14.82 -33.94
C CYS A 673 -15.16 14.59 -34.70
N PHE A 674 -14.54 13.41 -34.58
CA PHE A 674 -13.24 13.08 -35.20
C PHE A 674 -13.32 12.13 -36.40
N THR A 675 -14.52 11.70 -36.81
CA THR A 675 -14.70 10.72 -37.91
C THR A 675 -14.50 11.29 -39.32
N LYS A 676 -14.15 12.57 -39.48
CA LYS A 676 -13.79 13.14 -40.78
C LYS A 676 -12.35 12.72 -41.15
N PRO A 677 -12.11 12.17 -42.37
CA PRO A 677 -10.83 11.54 -42.74
C PRO A 677 -9.62 12.49 -42.73
N HIS A 678 -9.81 13.81 -42.81
CA HIS A 678 -8.72 14.79 -42.72
C HIS A 678 -8.24 15.09 -41.30
N GLN A 679 -9.04 14.81 -40.26
CA GLN A 679 -8.73 15.15 -38.86
C GLN A 679 -8.00 14.02 -38.12
N ALA A 680 -8.17 12.77 -38.52
CA ALA A 680 -7.51 11.60 -37.93
C ALA A 680 -5.98 11.58 -38.11
N ALA A 681 -5.46 12.20 -39.19
CA ALA A 681 -4.02 12.19 -39.50
C ALA A 681 -3.16 13.08 -38.58
N LYS A 682 -3.74 14.10 -37.93
CA LYS A 682 -3.03 14.97 -36.95
C LYS A 682 -2.98 14.34 -35.55
N LEU A 683 -3.99 13.56 -35.16
CA LEU A 683 -4.08 12.91 -33.83
C LEU A 683 -2.96 11.87 -33.61
N VAL A 684 -2.51 11.19 -34.67
CA VAL A 684 -1.41 10.21 -34.62
C VAL A 684 -0.02 10.86 -34.49
N LYS A 685 0.10 12.19 -34.69
CA LYS A 685 1.37 12.92 -34.51
C LYS A 685 1.57 13.47 -33.09
N LEU A 686 0.51 13.51 -32.28
CA LEU A 686 0.51 14.10 -30.93
C LEU A 686 0.38 13.06 -29.80
N LEU A 687 0.07 11.80 -30.15
CA LEU A 687 0.26 10.61 -29.31
C LEU A 687 1.62 10.00 -29.62
#